data_AF-A0A7W9DTT5-F1
#
_entry.id   AF-A0A7W9DTT5-F1
#
_cell.length_a   1.000
_cell.length_b   1.000
_cell.length_c   1.000
_cell.angle_alpha   90.00
_cell.angle_beta   90.00
_cell.angle_gamma   90.00
#
_symmetry.space_group_name_H-M   'P 1'
#
loop_
_entity.id
_entity.type
_entity.pdbx_description
1 polymer ?
#
loop_
_entity_poly.entity_id
_entity_poly.type
_entity_poly.pdbx_seq_one_letter_code
_entity_poly.pdbx_strand_id
1 'polypeptide(L)'
;MREERPDADRPSNPWADWNEFARDYTSSQQRQQQRRPEPEPGWEPEPVTQPFTRPRPRAEQPPPRDGDTRLHEAPAPEPQAADPATAPAADPDEDVARARRVTQPHPGLVAVDFGTSSSTATLYDIGRRDWMLFSPQQQRRLLGELSSLLRDDPGRGNTALSAEWHRFVQNLAERLLRSDGSGPPSAERLVALLRSDTDSTIGDRLILELERSRPLCSPALRRLVTTRLSEAYDAAFREPPLDSLRLFRVELDPSTRATELRSAAYVVRKRPLTVSMLPPSEGDEAGEDARREHRGLKQRLGRPDARTGPDGEFAVEDLIRGVLSDLLARTDQYLARRRNSEGFAPGEVNNVLVTYPTMSPPRVRQALQTMVEADGVGRVITRFDEAVGAAMFFLMREFGGVFDLSVEAFAARSRPVLPPRENANRAEWEQHVLIVDIGGGTTDIALLRLELADRTPAAGADGDPHYGRYYRLTPWLLGTTGETQRGGDYLTLLVFNWLKAVIAERIIRTPAQDGPYGQDPRKVIAVFDDRFKDSAGQYVPGSLLAAILSPKPGTRETARENVQLLVPTQWKDKDGAAAEQARQVFDLLWDLAERAKITLGAEKSYLLPQEEVDQIMSALGYSGDPGGPGEELRHEDFATLIRPVLADIMRLAADLVRGQLTERGGAALDRVIFTGRSSRMNLVREELITAFSERRPDERGQIDWDPSSVWIEDEYAKHAASIGSCWAESLRQEVHPDPKEVEDHLRRGAVWLQVDVENLFFFLRGTFTAGGQTGSGSAGTTPLFSSGDRLPQLGGDGQLIIRNDRWIGLTESFQVYRQKSTSEPVYWTFFRVADYLQANPEPGFAYDEDVWRTDIRAMVEADTDMDMHVLLCRGPAPHYAVGHDRHGVLDAPPGERHLGTPASIVVNPGIPGSMTDGVGEPVFDLSDLDTLLTATFVTESGEDAETFRGVFAELPPPAPYGWRFYLRPHGAGTQDAGADTLVATVSPSQVTGRDVPGVAPRFTVSLDERGDLRVHRGDPPFRAASGLREVERVPGTVFRAHMFSGDLDYREAYDPFAGVH
;
A
#
# COMPACT_ATOMS: atom_id res chain seq x y z
N MET A 1 2.35 -38.48 69.92
CA MET A 1 0.98 -38.17 70.36
C MET A 1 0.73 -36.73 69.91
N ARG A 2 -0.21 -36.46 68.99
CA ARG A 2 -1.67 -36.36 69.23
C ARG A 2 -1.97 -35.22 70.23
N GLU A 3 -2.81 -34.20 69.97
CA GLU A 3 -3.67 -33.82 68.82
C GLU A 3 -4.13 -32.33 69.05
N GLU A 4 -4.84 -31.57 68.19
CA GLU A 4 -5.57 -31.85 66.94
C GLU A 4 -5.43 -30.71 65.86
N ARG A 5 -6.38 -29.76 65.75
CA ARG A 5 -6.45 -28.65 64.75
C ARG A 5 -7.29 -27.44 65.21
N PRO A 6 -7.14 -26.27 64.57
CA PRO A 6 -8.24 -25.36 64.21
C PRO A 6 -8.52 -25.33 62.69
N ASP A 7 -9.67 -24.78 62.27
CA ASP A 7 -10.15 -24.78 60.87
C ASP A 7 -9.75 -23.55 60.03
N ALA A 8 -10.07 -23.60 58.72
CA ALA A 8 -9.48 -22.78 57.66
C ALA A 8 -10.09 -21.38 57.43
N ASP A 9 -9.21 -20.45 57.01
CA ASP A 9 -9.59 -19.19 56.36
C ASP A 9 -10.17 -19.41 54.94
N ARG A 10 -10.97 -18.44 54.48
CA ARG A 10 -11.42 -18.31 53.08
C ARG A 10 -11.11 -16.92 52.53
N PRO A 11 -10.73 -16.78 51.24
CA PRO A 11 -10.48 -15.49 50.61
C PRO A 11 -11.77 -14.68 50.39
N SER A 12 -11.59 -13.36 50.20
CA SER A 12 -12.67 -12.38 49.99
C SER A 12 -13.32 -12.45 48.60
N ASN A 13 -14.55 -11.94 48.51
CA ASN A 13 -15.38 -11.94 47.29
C ASN A 13 -15.39 -10.54 46.63
N PRO A 14 -14.99 -10.37 45.34
CA PRO A 14 -14.89 -9.05 44.71
C PRO A 14 -16.23 -8.37 44.30
N TRP A 15 -17.38 -9.03 44.46
CA TRP A 15 -18.64 -8.61 43.83
C TRP A 15 -19.49 -7.56 44.61
N ALA A 16 -18.88 -6.74 45.46
CA ALA A 16 -19.60 -5.80 46.33
C ALA A 16 -19.85 -4.40 45.71
N ASP A 17 -18.84 -3.81 45.07
CA ASP A 17 -18.78 -2.36 44.84
C ASP A 17 -19.67 -1.85 43.67
N TRP A 18 -20.24 -2.74 42.86
CA TRP A 18 -21.01 -2.37 41.65
C TRP A 18 -22.35 -1.67 41.92
N ASN A 19 -22.91 -1.77 43.14
CA ASN A 19 -24.23 -1.22 43.45
C ASN A 19 -24.23 0.26 43.91
N GLU A 20 -23.07 0.83 44.24
CA GLU A 20 -22.99 2.23 44.68
C GLU A 20 -22.81 3.20 43.49
N PHE A 21 -21.98 2.82 42.51
CA PHE A 21 -21.74 3.59 41.28
C PHE A 21 -23.02 3.86 40.45
N ALA A 22 -24.01 2.95 40.52
CA ALA A 22 -25.26 3.06 39.79
C ALA A 22 -26.21 4.17 40.26
N ARG A 23 -25.95 4.82 41.41
CA ARG A 23 -26.85 5.85 41.99
C ARG A 23 -26.48 7.30 41.65
N ASP A 24 -25.20 7.59 41.46
CA ASP A 24 -24.77 8.96 41.12
C ASP A 24 -25.01 9.30 39.63
N TYR A 25 -24.97 8.30 38.74
CA TYR A 25 -25.08 8.52 37.30
C TYR A 25 -26.45 9.08 36.84
N THR A 26 -27.54 8.79 37.56
CA THR A 26 -28.87 9.34 37.29
C THR A 26 -29.08 10.76 37.84
N SER A 27 -28.20 11.24 38.73
CA SER A 27 -28.33 12.55 39.39
C SER A 27 -27.78 13.74 38.57
N SER A 28 -26.97 13.46 37.55
CA SER A 28 -26.32 14.46 36.68
C SER A 28 -27.19 14.87 35.48
N GLN A 29 -27.81 13.89 34.80
CA GLN A 29 -28.61 14.05 33.59
C GLN A 29 -29.74 15.10 33.73
N GLN A 30 -30.40 15.18 34.89
CA GLN A 30 -31.51 16.12 35.10
C GLN A 30 -31.10 17.61 35.22
N ARG A 31 -29.80 17.95 35.26
CA ARG A 31 -29.35 19.35 35.46
C ARG A 31 -28.96 20.10 34.17
N GLN A 32 -28.88 19.44 33.02
CA GLN A 32 -28.44 20.09 31.77
C GLN A 32 -29.57 20.61 30.86
N GLN A 33 -30.84 20.25 31.09
CA GLN A 33 -31.96 20.65 30.21
C GLN A 33 -32.51 22.09 30.42
N GLN A 34 -31.86 22.95 31.21
CA GLN A 34 -32.33 24.32 31.46
C GLN A 34 -31.21 25.38 31.37
N ARG A 35 -30.97 25.89 30.15
CA ARG A 35 -30.49 27.25 29.85
C ARG A 35 -30.57 27.56 28.34
N ARG A 36 -31.52 28.42 27.96
CA ARG A 36 -31.39 29.29 26.76
C ARG A 36 -30.83 30.64 27.19
N PRO A 37 -30.15 31.35 26.27
CA PRO A 37 -30.36 32.79 26.10
C PRO A 37 -30.86 33.13 24.69
N GLU A 38 -31.31 34.37 24.52
CA GLU A 38 -31.82 34.95 23.26
C GLU A 38 -30.72 35.80 22.57
N PRO A 39 -30.86 36.14 21.27
CA PRO A 39 -29.87 36.92 20.54
C PRO A 39 -30.10 38.44 20.62
N GLU A 40 -29.02 39.23 20.54
CA GLU A 40 -29.06 40.68 20.24
C GLU A 40 -27.97 41.04 19.20
N PRO A 41 -28.08 42.20 18.49
CA PRO A 41 -27.57 42.28 17.12
C PRO A 41 -26.54 43.39 16.82
N GLY A 42 -25.80 43.18 15.73
CA GLY A 42 -25.46 44.24 14.77
C GLY A 42 -24.15 45.02 14.95
N TRP A 43 -23.32 45.03 13.91
CA TRP A 43 -22.46 46.17 13.55
C TRP A 43 -22.08 46.09 12.06
N GLU A 44 -22.24 47.21 11.34
CA GLU A 44 -21.82 47.37 9.94
C GLU A 44 -20.54 48.23 9.86
N PRO A 45 -19.61 47.97 8.92
CA PRO A 45 -18.48 48.86 8.64
C PRO A 45 -18.74 49.73 7.39
N GLU A 46 -18.62 51.06 7.52
CA GLU A 46 -18.53 51.97 6.36
C GLU A 46 -17.10 51.98 5.74
N PRO A 47 -16.96 52.36 4.46
CA PRO A 47 -15.72 52.17 3.69
C PRO A 47 -14.73 53.35 3.74
N VAL A 48 -13.46 53.08 3.39
CA VAL A 48 -12.41 54.10 3.15
C VAL A 48 -11.85 53.96 1.73
N THR A 49 -11.36 55.07 1.16
CA THR A 49 -11.38 55.33 -0.29
C THR A 49 -10.02 55.43 -1.00
N GLN A 50 -9.94 54.80 -2.17
CA GLN A 50 -9.12 55.22 -3.34
C GLN A 50 -7.57 55.26 -3.14
N PRO A 51 -6.77 55.73 -4.14
CA PRO A 51 -6.48 55.01 -5.38
C PRO A 51 -4.97 54.97 -5.71
N PHE A 52 -4.56 54.36 -6.84
CA PHE A 52 -3.53 54.95 -7.74
C PHE A 52 -3.54 54.31 -9.15
N THR A 53 -2.72 54.83 -10.07
CA THR A 53 -2.98 54.80 -11.53
C THR A 53 -1.93 54.08 -12.40
N ARG A 54 -2.35 53.62 -13.58
CA ARG A 54 -1.51 53.13 -14.70
C ARG A 54 -0.53 54.21 -15.22
N PRO A 55 0.47 53.83 -16.06
CA PRO A 55 0.30 54.11 -17.49
C PRO A 55 0.73 53.00 -18.49
N ARG A 56 0.31 53.17 -19.75
CA ARG A 56 0.67 52.47 -21.02
C ARG A 56 1.75 53.31 -21.78
N PRO A 57 2.29 52.99 -23.00
CA PRO A 57 1.76 52.23 -24.17
C PRO A 57 2.78 51.19 -24.75
N ARG A 58 2.80 50.70 -26.01
CA ARG A 58 2.11 51.03 -27.30
C ARG A 58 1.76 49.78 -28.16
N ALA A 59 2.27 49.71 -29.40
CA ALA A 59 1.98 48.79 -30.52
C ALA A 59 3.26 48.68 -31.42
N GLU A 60 3.38 48.03 -32.60
CA GLU A 60 2.51 47.94 -33.81
C GLU A 60 2.65 46.59 -34.60
N GLN A 61 2.11 46.49 -35.83
CA GLN A 61 1.92 45.25 -36.63
C GLN A 61 2.68 45.20 -38.02
N PRO A 62 2.09 44.89 -39.21
CA PRO A 62 2.40 43.76 -40.13
C PRO A 62 3.12 44.20 -41.46
N PRO A 63 3.31 43.43 -42.60
CA PRO A 63 2.67 42.19 -43.12
C PRO A 63 3.58 41.14 -43.88
N PRO A 64 3.05 40.06 -44.52
CA PRO A 64 3.82 38.96 -45.18
C PRO A 64 3.75 38.93 -46.74
N ARG A 65 4.36 37.93 -47.42
CA ARG A 65 3.93 37.39 -48.74
C ARG A 65 4.65 36.13 -49.28
N ASP A 66 4.05 35.54 -50.32
CA ASP A 66 4.33 34.27 -51.02
C ASP A 66 5.28 34.40 -52.25
N GLY A 67 5.65 33.29 -52.93
CA GLY A 67 5.99 33.38 -54.37
C GLY A 67 6.83 32.31 -55.12
N ASP A 68 6.19 31.19 -55.52
CA ASP A 68 6.34 30.55 -56.87
C ASP A 68 7.64 29.78 -57.28
N THR A 69 7.67 29.27 -58.53
CA THR A 69 8.27 27.98 -58.97
C THR A 69 9.17 28.06 -60.21
N ARG A 70 9.90 26.96 -60.54
CA ARG A 70 10.14 26.44 -61.92
C ARG A 70 10.87 25.08 -62.00
N LEU A 71 10.89 24.49 -63.21
CA LEU A 71 11.32 23.12 -63.57
C LEU A 71 12.23 23.11 -64.84
N HIS A 72 12.57 21.91 -65.34
CA HIS A 72 13.32 21.57 -66.58
C HIS A 72 14.87 21.63 -66.47
N GLU A 73 15.69 20.75 -67.08
CA GLU A 73 15.43 19.57 -67.95
C GLU A 73 16.60 18.53 -67.92
N ALA A 74 16.46 17.37 -68.58
CA ALA A 74 17.44 16.24 -68.57
C ALA A 74 18.28 16.13 -69.86
N PRO A 75 19.41 15.37 -69.88
CA PRO A 75 19.36 13.97 -70.37
C PRO A 75 20.39 12.97 -69.76
N ALA A 76 20.31 11.70 -70.20
CA ALA A 76 21.24 10.57 -69.93
C ALA A 76 22.28 10.40 -71.09
N PRO A 77 23.24 9.43 -71.12
CA PRO A 77 23.42 8.23 -70.26
C PRO A 77 24.86 7.85 -69.81
N GLU A 78 24.95 6.75 -69.03
CA GLU A 78 25.99 5.69 -68.88
C GLU A 78 27.48 5.85 -69.34
N PRO A 79 28.43 5.03 -68.80
CA PRO A 79 28.49 4.39 -67.47
C PRO A 79 29.90 4.40 -66.81
N GLN A 80 30.00 4.38 -65.46
CA GLN A 80 31.26 3.97 -64.81
C GLN A 80 31.15 3.62 -63.30
N ALA A 81 31.97 2.63 -62.90
CA ALA A 81 32.56 2.33 -61.58
C ALA A 81 31.70 2.38 -60.29
N ALA A 82 31.95 1.41 -59.40
CA ALA A 82 31.39 1.37 -58.04
C ALA A 82 32.35 2.01 -57.03
N ASP A 83 31.79 2.73 -56.06
CA ASP A 83 32.42 3.11 -54.79
C ASP A 83 31.30 3.26 -53.72
N PRO A 84 31.57 3.54 -52.42
CA PRO A 84 30.72 3.06 -51.33
C PRO A 84 29.34 3.71 -51.22
N ALA A 85 28.38 2.92 -50.72
CA ALA A 85 27.04 3.39 -50.42
C ALA A 85 27.07 4.51 -49.37
N THR A 86 26.69 5.72 -49.78
CA THR A 86 26.34 6.81 -48.86
C THR A 86 25.24 6.35 -47.92
N ALA A 87 25.48 6.43 -46.62
CA ALA A 87 24.43 6.26 -45.62
C ALA A 87 23.30 7.27 -45.89
N PRO A 88 22.02 6.89 -45.67
CA PRO A 88 20.94 7.87 -45.67
C PRO A 88 21.22 8.93 -44.60
N ALA A 89 20.77 10.17 -44.85
CA ALA A 89 20.89 11.23 -43.86
C ALA A 89 20.14 10.80 -42.59
N ALA A 90 20.77 10.97 -41.43
CA ALA A 90 20.17 10.59 -40.15
C ALA A 90 18.92 11.44 -39.89
N ASP A 91 17.81 10.76 -39.58
CA ASP A 91 16.57 11.41 -39.17
C ASP A 91 16.75 11.91 -37.72
N PRO A 92 16.48 13.18 -37.39
CA PRO A 92 16.76 13.72 -36.05
C PRO A 92 15.97 13.06 -34.90
N ASP A 93 14.91 12.32 -35.21
CA ASP A 93 13.98 11.73 -34.23
C ASP A 93 14.32 10.28 -33.81
N GLU A 94 15.43 9.66 -34.27
CA GLU A 94 15.87 8.32 -33.80
C GLU A 94 16.52 8.30 -32.39
N ASP A 95 16.56 9.41 -31.64
CA ASP A 95 17.28 9.53 -30.35
C ASP A 95 16.52 8.95 -29.12
N VAL A 96 15.58 8.03 -29.35
CA VAL A 96 14.89 7.26 -28.29
C VAL A 96 15.61 5.94 -28.05
N ALA A 97 15.96 5.64 -26.80
CA ALA A 97 16.50 4.33 -26.41
C ALA A 97 15.60 3.20 -26.94
N ARG A 98 16.18 2.32 -27.75
CA ARG A 98 15.45 1.45 -28.69
C ARG A 98 14.53 0.48 -27.95
N ALA A 99 13.24 0.83 -27.86
CA ALA A 99 12.24 0.07 -27.12
C ALA A 99 12.24 -1.41 -27.53
N ARG A 100 12.12 -2.26 -26.51
CA ARG A 100 12.19 -3.70 -26.61
C ARG A 100 11.12 -4.25 -27.55
N ARG A 101 11.54 -5.11 -28.48
CA ARG A 101 10.62 -5.82 -29.39
C ARG A 101 10.48 -7.27 -28.96
N VAL A 102 9.58 -7.49 -27.99
CA VAL A 102 9.17 -8.85 -27.57
C VAL A 102 8.63 -9.61 -28.79
N THR A 103 9.39 -10.59 -29.28
CA THR A 103 9.00 -11.41 -30.45
C THR A 103 8.16 -12.63 -30.07
N GLN A 104 8.36 -13.15 -28.87
CA GLN A 104 7.57 -14.22 -28.26
C GLN A 104 7.33 -13.87 -26.79
N PRO A 105 6.13 -13.42 -26.39
CA PRO A 105 5.85 -13.10 -25.00
C PRO A 105 5.87 -14.37 -24.13
N HIS A 106 6.53 -14.28 -22.97
CA HIS A 106 6.43 -15.26 -21.90
C HIS A 106 5.00 -15.22 -21.33
N PRO A 107 4.34 -16.39 -21.14
CA PRO A 107 2.93 -16.43 -20.75
C PRO A 107 2.69 -16.16 -19.25
N GLY A 108 3.74 -16.12 -18.43
CA GLY A 108 3.67 -15.72 -17.02
C GLY A 108 3.74 -14.20 -16.83
N LEU A 109 4.11 -13.77 -15.62
CA LEU A 109 4.27 -12.36 -15.27
C LEU A 109 5.43 -12.14 -14.31
N VAL A 110 5.92 -10.90 -14.24
CA VAL A 110 6.98 -10.49 -13.30
C VAL A 110 6.49 -9.34 -12.45
N ALA A 111 6.61 -9.46 -11.13
CA ALA A 111 6.46 -8.35 -10.20
C ALA A 111 7.83 -7.75 -9.89
N VAL A 112 7.97 -6.44 -10.09
CA VAL A 112 9.16 -5.65 -9.78
C VAL A 112 8.86 -4.74 -8.60
N ASP A 113 9.68 -4.83 -7.55
CA ASP A 113 9.76 -3.82 -6.50
C ASP A 113 11.06 -3.02 -6.65
N PHE A 114 10.92 -1.76 -7.06
CA PHE A 114 12.02 -0.80 -7.07
C PHE A 114 12.06 -0.07 -5.72
N GLY A 115 12.60 -0.70 -4.68
CA GLY A 115 12.74 -0.12 -3.33
C GLY A 115 13.79 1.00 -3.23
N THR A 116 13.86 1.72 -2.10
CA THR A 116 14.76 2.90 -1.98
C THR A 116 16.24 2.55 -1.85
N SER A 117 16.59 1.58 -1.01
CA SER A 117 17.98 1.12 -0.80
C SER A 117 18.31 -0.19 -1.53
N SER A 118 17.29 -0.99 -1.86
CA SER A 118 17.44 -2.20 -2.70
C SER A 118 16.14 -2.58 -3.41
N SER A 119 16.28 -3.30 -4.53
CA SER A 119 15.22 -3.69 -5.47
C SER A 119 15.18 -5.19 -5.68
N THR A 120 13.99 -5.73 -5.99
CA THR A 120 13.78 -7.16 -6.25
C THR A 120 12.83 -7.42 -7.42
N ALA A 121 12.91 -8.63 -8.00
CA ALA A 121 11.98 -9.11 -9.00
C ALA A 121 11.53 -10.54 -8.68
N THR A 122 10.23 -10.81 -8.82
CA THR A 122 9.64 -12.15 -8.68
C THR A 122 8.88 -12.54 -9.94
N LEU A 123 9.32 -13.62 -10.57
CA LEU A 123 8.68 -14.26 -11.71
C LEU A 123 7.59 -15.24 -11.23
N TYR A 124 6.41 -15.19 -11.84
CA TYR A 124 5.45 -16.29 -11.86
C TYR A 124 5.48 -16.96 -13.23
N ASP A 125 5.59 -18.29 -13.26
CA ASP A 125 5.56 -19.10 -14.48
C ASP A 125 4.33 -20.02 -14.50
N ILE A 126 3.55 -19.95 -15.58
CA ILE A 126 2.26 -20.68 -15.75
C ILE A 126 2.41 -22.21 -15.93
N GLY A 127 3.63 -22.75 -15.78
CA GLY A 127 3.89 -24.18 -15.77
C GLY A 127 3.09 -24.93 -14.71
N ARG A 128 2.98 -26.25 -14.87
CA ARG A 128 2.24 -27.12 -13.96
C ARG A 128 2.70 -26.94 -12.50
N ARG A 129 1.75 -26.66 -11.60
CA ARG A 129 1.95 -26.80 -10.15
C ARG A 129 1.82 -28.27 -9.77
N ASP A 130 2.74 -28.76 -8.93
CA ASP A 130 2.62 -30.06 -8.30
C ASP A 130 2.38 -29.85 -6.79
N TRP A 131 1.16 -30.19 -6.35
CA TRP A 131 0.72 -30.06 -4.97
C TRP A 131 1.33 -31.18 -4.12
N MET A 132 2.19 -30.81 -3.18
CA MET A 132 2.93 -31.71 -2.28
C MET A 132 2.68 -31.30 -0.82
N LEU A 133 2.79 -32.26 0.12
CA LEU A 133 2.58 -32.00 1.56
C LEU A 133 3.66 -31.07 2.17
N PHE A 134 4.83 -31.01 1.56
CA PHE A 134 5.79 -29.92 1.74
C PHE A 134 6.34 -29.57 0.37
N SER A 135 6.53 -28.28 0.10
CA SER A 135 7.26 -27.87 -1.10
C SER A 135 8.73 -28.31 -1.01
N PRO A 136 9.46 -28.49 -2.12
CA PRO A 136 10.88 -28.85 -2.07
C PRO A 136 11.75 -27.85 -1.29
N GLN A 137 11.38 -26.57 -1.18
CA GLN A 137 11.99 -25.60 -0.26
C GLN A 137 11.67 -25.93 1.21
N GLN A 138 10.39 -26.06 1.57
CA GLN A 138 9.95 -26.38 2.93
C GLN A 138 10.53 -27.70 3.45
N GLN A 139 10.59 -28.73 2.59
CA GLN A 139 11.13 -30.03 2.93
C GLN A 139 12.65 -29.96 3.15
N ARG A 140 13.40 -29.22 2.33
CA ARG A 140 14.83 -28.95 2.57
C ARG A 140 15.06 -28.17 3.87
N ARG A 141 14.18 -27.24 4.23
CA ARG A 141 14.23 -26.55 5.54
C ARG A 141 14.05 -27.54 6.68
N LEU A 142 13.00 -28.36 6.64
CA LEU A 142 12.73 -29.39 7.66
C LEU A 142 13.89 -30.38 7.82
N LEU A 143 14.45 -30.89 6.71
CA LEU A 143 15.62 -31.78 6.74
C LEU A 143 16.87 -31.07 7.27
N GLY A 144 17.02 -29.77 7.03
CA GLY A 144 18.07 -28.92 7.59
C GLY A 144 17.97 -28.79 9.12
N GLU A 145 16.79 -28.45 9.63
CA GLU A 145 16.52 -28.29 11.07
C GLU A 145 16.64 -29.64 11.81
N LEU A 146 16.07 -30.72 11.27
CA LEU A 146 16.25 -32.09 11.79
C LEU A 146 17.73 -32.51 11.77
N SER A 147 18.46 -32.14 10.71
CA SER A 147 19.91 -32.34 10.63
C SER A 147 20.70 -31.47 11.60
N SER A 148 20.14 -30.38 12.16
CA SER A 148 20.75 -29.68 13.30
C SER A 148 20.41 -30.37 14.59
N LEU A 149 19.13 -30.64 14.87
CA LEU A 149 18.68 -31.36 16.06
C LEU A 149 19.47 -32.64 16.32
N LEU A 150 19.75 -33.46 15.30
CA LEU A 150 20.55 -34.69 15.46
C LEU A 150 22.07 -34.48 15.69
N ARG A 151 22.62 -33.29 15.39
CA ARG A 151 24.01 -32.90 15.71
C ARG A 151 24.11 -32.16 17.03
N ASP A 152 23.09 -31.39 17.36
CA ASP A 152 23.01 -30.62 18.59
C ASP A 152 22.72 -31.54 19.78
N ASP A 153 23.26 -31.17 20.94
CA ASP A 153 22.97 -31.86 22.20
C ASP A 153 21.95 -31.01 23.00
N PRO A 154 20.63 -31.31 22.94
CA PRO A 154 19.64 -30.63 23.78
C PRO A 154 19.84 -30.92 25.28
N GLY A 155 20.66 -31.92 25.64
CA GLY A 155 21.12 -32.17 27.00
C GLY A 155 22.39 -31.41 27.39
N ARG A 156 22.94 -30.54 26.53
CA ARG A 156 24.21 -29.82 26.79
C ARG A 156 24.15 -29.02 28.09
N GLY A 157 25.05 -29.32 29.02
CA GLY A 157 25.03 -28.80 30.40
C GLY A 157 24.48 -29.78 31.44
N ASN A 158 23.88 -30.90 31.01
CA ASN A 158 23.43 -31.99 31.87
C ASN A 158 23.90 -33.35 31.30
N THR A 159 24.98 -33.89 31.86
CA THR A 159 25.64 -35.12 31.40
C THR A 159 24.70 -36.33 31.31
N ALA A 160 23.66 -36.42 32.15
CA ALA A 160 22.70 -37.53 32.13
C ALA A 160 21.73 -37.43 30.94
N LEU A 161 21.22 -36.22 30.64
CA LEU A 161 20.36 -35.97 29.47
C LEU A 161 21.16 -36.08 28.17
N SER A 162 22.40 -35.58 28.17
CA SER A 162 23.33 -35.73 27.05
C SER A 162 23.58 -37.20 26.72
N ALA A 163 23.91 -38.03 27.72
CA ALA A 163 24.09 -39.48 27.52
C ALA A 163 22.80 -40.20 27.10
N GLU A 164 21.63 -39.77 27.57
CA GLU A 164 20.34 -40.29 27.10
C GLU A 164 20.09 -39.94 25.62
N TRP A 165 20.38 -38.69 25.22
CA TRP A 165 20.22 -38.20 23.86
C TRP A 165 21.13 -38.90 22.85
N HIS A 166 22.43 -38.97 23.11
CA HIS A 166 23.38 -39.63 22.20
C HIS A 166 22.99 -41.11 21.96
N ARG A 167 22.53 -41.80 23.01
CA ARG A 167 22.00 -43.17 22.90
C ARG A 167 20.68 -43.22 22.12
N PHE A 168 19.79 -42.24 22.29
CA PHE A 168 18.54 -42.14 21.53
C PHE A 168 18.79 -41.92 20.02
N VAL A 169 19.69 -41.00 19.66
CA VAL A 169 20.09 -40.75 18.26
C VAL A 169 20.78 -41.96 17.65
N GLN A 170 21.70 -42.62 18.36
CA GLN A 170 22.33 -43.85 17.88
C GLN A 170 21.28 -44.96 17.66
N ASN A 171 20.32 -45.13 18.57
CA ASN A 171 19.20 -46.06 18.39
C ASN A 171 18.30 -45.71 17.19
N LEU A 172 18.19 -44.45 16.78
CA LEU A 172 17.48 -44.06 15.56
C LEU A 172 18.30 -44.43 14.31
N ALA A 173 19.57 -44.04 14.25
CA ALA A 173 20.48 -44.40 13.16
C ALA A 173 20.53 -45.91 12.95
N GLU A 174 20.63 -46.69 14.03
CA GLU A 174 20.60 -48.15 13.99
C GLU A 174 19.30 -48.73 13.45
N ARG A 175 18.14 -48.06 13.61
CA ARG A 175 16.84 -48.56 13.10
C ARG A 175 16.61 -48.13 11.65
N LEU A 176 16.95 -46.90 11.30
CA LEU A 176 16.73 -46.32 9.98
C LEU A 176 17.71 -46.87 8.92
N LEU A 177 18.98 -47.07 9.29
CA LEU A 177 20.03 -47.55 8.38
C LEU A 177 20.20 -49.09 8.40
N ARG A 178 19.32 -49.81 9.12
CA ARG A 178 19.43 -51.25 9.38
C ARG A 178 19.32 -52.13 8.12
N SER A 179 18.72 -51.60 7.06
CA SER A 179 18.54 -52.24 5.75
C SER A 179 19.57 -51.83 4.69
N ASP A 180 20.45 -50.86 5.00
CA ASP A 180 21.09 -50.00 4.00
C ASP A 180 22.47 -50.50 3.51
N GLY A 181 22.99 -51.58 4.12
CA GLY A 181 24.17 -52.35 3.69
C GLY A 181 25.55 -51.67 3.75
N SER A 182 25.60 -50.34 3.62
CA SER A 182 26.79 -49.54 3.33
C SER A 182 27.56 -49.09 4.60
N GLY A 183 28.00 -50.07 5.40
CA GLY A 183 28.83 -49.83 6.60
C GLY A 183 28.02 -49.64 7.89
N PRO A 184 28.68 -49.28 9.01
CA PRO A 184 28.02 -49.19 10.32
C PRO A 184 26.98 -48.05 10.37
N PRO A 185 25.90 -48.20 11.16
CA PRO A 185 24.97 -47.11 11.45
C PRO A 185 25.57 -46.15 12.50
N SER A 186 25.58 -44.85 12.19
CA SER A 186 25.98 -43.80 13.14
C SER A 186 25.16 -42.53 12.96
N ALA A 187 25.17 -41.66 13.97
CA ALA A 187 24.51 -40.36 13.95
C ALA A 187 25.02 -39.47 12.79
N GLU A 188 26.33 -39.43 12.59
CA GLU A 188 26.99 -38.62 11.56
C GLU A 188 26.61 -39.09 10.15
N ARG A 189 26.53 -40.41 9.92
CA ARG A 189 26.07 -40.97 8.65
C ARG A 189 24.59 -40.71 8.40
N LEU A 190 23.74 -40.79 9.42
CA LEU A 190 22.33 -40.41 9.30
C LEU A 190 22.18 -38.95 8.88
N VAL A 191 22.93 -38.04 9.52
CA VAL A 191 22.94 -36.60 9.17
C VAL A 191 23.54 -36.35 7.78
N ALA A 192 24.58 -37.09 7.37
CA ALA A 192 25.12 -36.99 6.02
C ALA A 192 24.09 -37.41 4.96
N LEU A 193 23.35 -38.49 5.20
CA LEU A 193 22.31 -38.99 4.29
C LEU A 193 21.13 -38.03 4.18
N LEU A 194 20.60 -37.51 5.30
CA LEU A 194 19.51 -36.51 5.31
C LEU A 194 19.84 -35.25 4.51
N ARG A 195 21.11 -34.84 4.48
CA ARG A 195 21.60 -33.70 3.68
C ARG A 195 21.72 -33.98 2.18
N SER A 196 21.55 -35.22 1.77
CA SER A 196 21.59 -35.69 0.37
C SER A 196 20.30 -36.39 -0.08
N ASP A 197 19.28 -36.44 0.78
CA ASP A 197 18.01 -37.14 0.56
C ASP A 197 17.08 -36.26 -0.30
N THR A 198 17.29 -36.27 -1.61
CA THR A 198 16.50 -35.47 -2.58
C THR A 198 15.09 -35.97 -2.79
N ASP A 199 14.87 -37.27 -2.55
CA ASP A 199 13.57 -37.93 -2.64
C ASP A 199 12.88 -38.05 -1.26
N SER A 200 13.48 -37.45 -0.23
CA SER A 200 13.00 -37.35 1.18
C SER A 200 12.66 -38.66 1.88
N THR A 201 13.08 -39.80 1.31
CA THR A 201 12.70 -41.14 1.79
C THR A 201 13.28 -41.48 3.16
N ILE A 202 14.42 -40.90 3.54
CA ILE A 202 15.07 -41.08 4.85
C ILE A 202 14.48 -40.06 5.84
N GLY A 203 14.19 -38.85 5.37
CA GLY A 203 13.47 -37.80 6.10
C GLY A 203 12.14 -38.25 6.69
N ASP A 204 11.23 -38.72 5.83
CA ASP A 204 9.89 -39.14 6.27
C ASP A 204 9.96 -40.33 7.24
N ARG A 205 10.87 -41.29 6.98
CA ARG A 205 11.15 -42.40 7.91
C ARG A 205 11.71 -41.93 9.25
N LEU A 206 12.58 -40.92 9.26
CA LEU A 206 13.10 -40.31 10.48
C LEU A 206 11.99 -39.63 11.28
N ILE A 207 11.13 -38.85 10.64
CA ILE A 207 10.01 -38.15 11.28
C ILE A 207 9.09 -39.16 11.99
N LEU A 208 8.68 -40.21 11.29
CA LEU A 208 7.84 -41.28 11.83
C LEU A 208 8.50 -42.00 13.02
N GLU A 209 9.78 -42.36 12.91
CA GLU A 209 10.47 -43.08 13.99
C GLU A 209 10.89 -42.16 15.15
N LEU A 210 11.05 -40.85 14.94
CA LEU A 210 11.19 -39.82 15.99
C LEU A 210 9.91 -39.72 16.82
N GLU A 211 8.77 -39.47 16.17
CA GLU A 211 7.45 -39.37 16.81
C GLU A 211 7.11 -40.65 17.57
N ARG A 212 7.39 -41.81 16.99
CA ARG A 212 7.20 -43.12 17.62
C ARG A 212 8.15 -43.38 18.80
N SER A 213 9.39 -42.87 18.76
CA SER A 213 10.39 -43.12 19.81
C SER A 213 10.34 -42.13 20.97
N ARG A 214 9.92 -40.88 20.73
CA ARG A 214 9.86 -39.80 21.72
C ARG A 214 9.05 -40.16 23.00
N PRO A 215 7.95 -40.94 22.94
CA PRO A 215 7.26 -41.45 24.14
C PRO A 215 8.09 -42.39 25.03
N LEU A 216 9.23 -42.92 24.55
CA LEU A 216 10.12 -43.81 25.30
C LEU A 216 11.23 -43.04 26.06
N CYS A 217 11.46 -41.77 25.74
CA CYS A 217 12.40 -40.90 26.45
C CYS A 217 11.93 -40.56 27.86
N SER A 218 12.87 -40.23 28.76
CA SER A 218 12.60 -39.65 30.07
C SER A 218 11.73 -38.38 29.95
N PRO A 219 10.92 -38.02 30.96
CA PRO A 219 10.04 -36.84 30.88
C PRO A 219 10.78 -35.51 30.65
N ALA A 220 12.06 -35.44 31.01
CA ALA A 220 12.90 -34.26 30.77
C ALA A 220 13.40 -34.19 29.33
N LEU A 221 14.04 -35.27 28.83
CA LEU A 221 14.49 -35.34 27.43
C LEU A 221 13.30 -35.22 26.47
N ARG A 222 12.17 -35.87 26.78
CA ARG A 222 10.94 -35.82 25.99
C ARG A 222 10.45 -34.40 25.74
N ARG A 223 10.41 -33.54 26.77
CA ARG A 223 9.99 -32.13 26.61
C ARG A 223 10.94 -31.38 25.68
N LEU A 224 12.25 -31.50 25.89
CA LEU A 224 13.26 -30.87 25.05
C LEU A 224 13.14 -31.31 23.58
N VAL A 225 12.98 -32.61 23.33
CA VAL A 225 12.81 -33.16 21.98
C VAL A 225 11.46 -32.78 21.36
N THR A 226 10.37 -32.69 22.14
CA THR A 226 9.09 -32.14 21.65
C THR A 226 9.28 -30.68 21.22
N THR A 227 9.84 -29.82 22.08
CA THR A 227 10.04 -28.40 21.77
C THR A 227 10.91 -28.21 20.52
N ARG A 228 12.06 -28.89 20.42
CA ARG A 228 12.94 -28.80 19.24
C ARG A 228 12.31 -29.35 17.96
N LEU A 229 11.46 -30.37 18.06
CA LEU A 229 10.77 -30.92 16.89
C LEU A 229 9.61 -30.02 16.43
N SER A 230 8.90 -29.37 17.36
CA SER A 230 7.96 -28.30 17.05
C SER A 230 8.66 -27.09 16.41
N GLU A 231 9.80 -26.63 16.94
CA GLU A 231 10.62 -25.57 16.32
C GLU A 231 11.01 -25.91 14.88
N ALA A 232 11.39 -27.17 14.61
CA ALA A 232 11.74 -27.64 13.26
C ALA A 232 10.55 -27.66 12.29
N TYR A 233 9.36 -28.09 12.74
CA TYR A 233 8.13 -27.99 11.93
C TYR A 233 7.72 -26.53 11.70
N ASP A 234 7.74 -25.70 12.74
CA ASP A 234 7.44 -24.26 12.66
C ASP A 234 8.34 -23.55 11.65
N ALA A 235 9.65 -23.84 11.65
CA ALA A 235 10.59 -23.30 10.67
C ALA A 235 10.27 -23.76 9.24
N ALA A 236 9.88 -25.03 9.06
CA ALA A 236 9.50 -25.56 7.76
C ALA A 236 8.17 -24.96 7.23
N PHE A 237 7.18 -24.72 8.09
CA PHE A 237 5.92 -24.06 7.71
C PHE A 237 6.07 -22.54 7.50
N ARG A 238 7.11 -21.92 8.08
CA ARG A 238 7.47 -20.51 7.80
C ARG A 238 8.25 -20.33 6.51
N GLU A 239 8.84 -21.38 5.95
CA GLU A 239 9.43 -21.35 4.62
C GLU A 239 8.29 -21.24 3.57
N PRO A 240 8.25 -20.21 2.71
CA PRO A 240 7.17 -20.04 1.75
C PRO A 240 7.24 -21.08 0.61
N PRO A 241 6.11 -21.67 0.16
CA PRO A 241 6.07 -22.75 -0.83
C PRO A 241 6.22 -22.24 -2.28
N LEU A 242 7.20 -21.36 -2.51
CA LEU A 242 7.36 -20.61 -3.76
C LEU A 242 7.50 -21.51 -4.99
N ASP A 243 8.27 -22.59 -4.88
CA ASP A 243 8.45 -23.57 -5.97
C ASP A 243 7.15 -24.30 -6.34
N SER A 244 6.38 -24.78 -5.37
CA SER A 244 5.05 -25.39 -5.63
C SER A 244 4.04 -24.39 -6.22
N LEU A 245 4.13 -23.10 -5.85
CA LEU A 245 3.31 -22.03 -6.41
C LEU A 245 3.76 -21.57 -7.82
N ARG A 246 4.95 -22.00 -8.28
CA ARG A 246 5.66 -21.52 -9.47
C ARG A 246 6.07 -20.02 -9.40
N LEU A 247 6.41 -19.57 -8.20
CA LEU A 247 6.99 -18.26 -7.91
C LEU A 247 8.52 -18.38 -7.75
N PHE A 248 9.27 -17.51 -8.43
CA PHE A 248 10.73 -17.57 -8.49
C PHE A 248 11.34 -16.19 -8.23
N ARG A 249 12.16 -16.09 -7.18
CA ARG A 249 13.04 -14.94 -6.95
C ARG A 249 14.11 -14.92 -8.05
N VAL A 250 14.14 -13.86 -8.86
CA VAL A 250 15.01 -13.77 -10.04
C VAL A 250 16.48 -13.62 -9.62
N GLU A 251 17.40 -14.40 -10.19
CA GLU A 251 18.85 -14.20 -10.00
C GLU A 251 19.34 -13.01 -10.85
N LEU A 252 19.17 -11.80 -10.29
CA LEU A 252 19.47 -10.50 -10.89
C LEU A 252 20.97 -10.27 -11.11
N ASP A 253 21.83 -10.85 -10.28
CA ASP A 253 23.26 -10.98 -10.55
C ASP A 253 23.63 -12.45 -10.82
N PRO A 254 24.02 -12.81 -12.06
CA PRO A 254 24.51 -14.15 -12.39
C PRO A 254 25.75 -14.61 -11.64
N SER A 255 26.61 -13.68 -11.18
CA SER A 255 27.92 -13.97 -10.62
C SER A 255 27.87 -14.36 -9.14
N THR A 256 27.18 -13.56 -8.31
CA THR A 256 26.93 -13.86 -6.89
C THR A 256 25.68 -14.72 -6.65
N ARG A 257 24.80 -14.85 -7.66
CA ARG A 257 23.41 -15.36 -7.55
C ARG A 257 22.51 -14.53 -6.64
N ALA A 258 22.82 -13.25 -6.44
CA ALA A 258 21.95 -12.36 -5.67
C ALA A 258 20.56 -12.22 -6.34
N THR A 259 19.53 -12.26 -5.50
CA THR A 259 18.12 -12.05 -5.89
C THR A 259 17.58 -10.67 -5.49
N GLU A 260 18.47 -9.81 -5.01
CA GLU A 260 18.25 -8.44 -4.56
C GLU A 260 19.45 -7.63 -5.07
N LEU A 261 19.21 -6.46 -5.68
CA LEU A 261 20.27 -5.51 -6.04
C LEU A 261 20.14 -4.24 -5.22
N ARG A 262 21.24 -3.51 -4.99
CA ARG A 262 21.19 -2.16 -4.40
C ARG A 262 20.43 -1.23 -5.35
N SER A 263 19.60 -0.34 -4.83
CA SER A 263 18.83 0.62 -5.64
C SER A 263 19.69 1.80 -6.06
N ALA A 264 20.63 1.51 -6.95
CA ALA A 264 21.57 2.44 -7.53
C ALA A 264 21.53 2.34 -9.07
N ALA A 265 21.83 3.45 -9.73
CA ALA A 265 22.04 3.51 -11.17
C ALA A 265 23.49 3.89 -11.48
N TYR A 266 24.09 3.17 -12.43
CA TYR A 266 25.39 3.48 -13.06
C TYR A 266 25.15 3.78 -14.54
N VAL A 267 25.66 4.92 -15.03
CA VAL A 267 25.42 5.37 -16.41
C VAL A 267 26.48 4.79 -17.36
N VAL A 268 26.18 3.62 -17.93
CA VAL A 268 27.06 2.88 -18.85
C VAL A 268 27.30 3.67 -20.15
N ARG A 269 26.29 4.41 -20.63
CA ARG A 269 26.42 5.31 -21.80
C ARG A 269 25.47 6.50 -21.66
N LYS A 270 25.96 7.71 -21.95
CA LYS A 270 25.12 8.93 -21.88
C LYS A 270 24.20 9.14 -23.09
N ARG A 271 24.55 8.69 -24.30
CA ARG A 271 23.73 8.86 -25.53
C ARG A 271 23.76 7.65 -26.50
N PRO A 272 22.59 7.11 -26.89
CA PRO A 272 21.35 7.17 -26.12
C PRO A 272 21.60 6.61 -24.72
N LEU A 273 20.86 7.10 -23.73
CA LEU A 273 21.09 6.75 -22.32
C LEU A 273 21.02 5.24 -22.11
N THR A 274 21.93 4.69 -21.32
CA THR A 274 21.97 3.26 -20.99
C THR A 274 22.49 3.13 -19.56
N VAL A 275 21.72 2.43 -18.71
CA VAL A 275 21.91 2.33 -17.26
C VAL A 275 22.07 0.87 -16.86
N SER A 276 22.85 0.61 -15.81
CA SER A 276 22.97 -0.68 -15.14
C SER A 276 22.78 -0.49 -13.63
N MET A 277 22.19 -1.47 -12.95
CA MET A 277 22.16 -1.57 -11.48
C MET A 277 23.44 -2.16 -10.88
N LEU A 278 24.25 -2.85 -11.68
CA LEU A 278 25.59 -3.28 -11.30
C LEU A 278 26.63 -2.26 -11.80
N PRO A 279 27.73 -2.02 -11.05
CA PRO A 279 28.85 -1.23 -11.54
C PRO A 279 29.51 -1.91 -12.77
N PRO A 280 30.13 -1.14 -13.68
CA PRO A 280 30.93 -1.70 -14.78
C PRO A 280 32.18 -2.43 -14.26
N SER A 281 32.73 -3.34 -15.06
CA SER A 281 33.80 -4.25 -14.65
C SER A 281 35.17 -3.58 -14.63
N GLU A 282 36.08 -4.12 -13.82
CA GLU A 282 37.51 -3.76 -13.88
C GLU A 282 38.12 -4.21 -15.22
N GLY A 283 38.25 -3.27 -16.16
CA GLY A 283 38.83 -3.50 -17.48
C GLY A 283 37.95 -3.02 -18.64
N ASP A 284 36.68 -2.69 -18.39
CA ASP A 284 35.83 -2.02 -19.38
C ASP A 284 36.39 -0.61 -19.69
N GLU A 285 36.25 -0.15 -20.94
CA GLU A 285 36.59 1.24 -21.36
C GLU A 285 35.60 2.29 -20.82
N ALA A 286 35.01 2.02 -19.66
CA ALA A 286 34.14 2.89 -18.90
C ALA A 286 34.96 3.90 -18.08
N GLY A 287 34.94 5.17 -18.50
CA GLY A 287 35.55 6.29 -17.78
C GLY A 287 34.94 6.52 -16.39
N GLU A 288 35.58 7.35 -15.57
CA GLU A 288 35.22 7.54 -14.15
C GLU A 288 33.76 7.97 -13.95
N ASP A 289 33.22 8.83 -14.83
CA ASP A 289 31.79 9.19 -14.90
C ASP A 289 30.84 7.98 -14.91
N ALA A 290 31.18 6.92 -15.66
CA ALA A 290 30.34 5.72 -15.79
C ALA A 290 30.39 4.80 -14.57
N ARG A 291 31.35 5.02 -13.66
CA ARG A 291 31.45 4.35 -12.36
C ARG A 291 30.71 5.11 -11.25
N ARG A 292 30.19 6.32 -11.55
CA ARG A 292 29.46 7.15 -10.60
C ARG A 292 28.13 6.51 -10.21
N GLU A 293 27.93 6.32 -8.91
CA GLU A 293 26.70 5.76 -8.36
C GLU A 293 25.63 6.84 -8.16
N HIS A 294 24.41 6.60 -8.65
CA HIS A 294 23.25 7.47 -8.42
C HIS A 294 22.24 6.74 -7.50
N ARG A 295 22.18 7.16 -6.23
CA ARG A 295 21.28 6.63 -5.17
C ARG A 295 20.04 7.52 -4.98
N GLY A 296 19.08 7.07 -4.16
CA GLY A 296 17.94 7.88 -3.69
C GLY A 296 16.81 8.10 -4.69
N LEU A 297 16.91 7.57 -5.91
CA LEU A 297 16.01 7.88 -7.02
C LEU A 297 14.51 7.66 -6.69
N LYS A 298 14.15 6.59 -5.96
CA LYS A 298 12.75 6.31 -5.57
C LYS A 298 12.10 7.47 -4.78
N GLN A 299 12.84 8.16 -3.91
CA GLN A 299 12.30 9.29 -3.13
C GLN A 299 11.98 10.53 -3.99
N ARG A 300 12.44 10.57 -5.25
CA ARG A 300 12.21 11.67 -6.21
C ARG A 300 11.36 11.25 -7.42
N LEU A 301 10.87 10.02 -7.45
CA LEU A 301 9.97 9.51 -8.48
C LEU A 301 8.68 10.36 -8.56
N GLY A 302 8.25 10.75 -9.76
CA GLY A 302 7.11 11.64 -9.96
C GLY A 302 7.44 13.13 -9.86
N ARG A 303 8.72 13.51 -9.71
CA ARG A 303 9.20 14.90 -9.77
C ARG A 303 9.89 15.14 -11.13
N PRO A 304 9.24 15.77 -12.12
CA PRO A 304 9.80 15.90 -13.48
C PRO A 304 11.06 16.78 -13.51
N ASP A 305 11.14 17.76 -12.61
CA ASP A 305 12.27 18.69 -12.50
C ASP A 305 13.43 18.12 -11.65
N ALA A 306 13.30 16.90 -11.11
CA ALA A 306 14.36 16.29 -10.31
C ALA A 306 15.53 15.87 -11.21
N ARG A 307 16.68 16.53 -11.01
CA ARG A 307 17.93 16.31 -11.73
C ARG A 307 18.99 15.66 -10.82
N THR A 308 19.98 15.00 -11.42
CA THR A 308 21.12 14.38 -10.72
C THR A 308 22.31 14.21 -11.68
N GLY A 309 23.48 13.86 -11.12
CA GLY A 309 24.76 13.91 -11.83
C GLY A 309 25.47 15.25 -11.70
N PRO A 310 26.69 15.39 -12.26
CA PRO A 310 27.36 16.68 -12.37
C PRO A 310 26.48 17.66 -13.16
N ASP A 311 26.43 18.91 -12.71
CA ASP A 311 25.64 20.01 -13.28
C ASP A 311 24.14 19.70 -13.52
N GLY A 312 23.61 18.64 -12.88
CA GLY A 312 22.24 18.16 -13.07
C GLY A 312 21.97 17.50 -14.43
N GLU A 313 22.98 16.92 -15.09
CA GLU A 313 22.88 16.45 -16.48
C GLU A 313 21.75 15.41 -16.76
N PHE A 314 21.37 14.57 -15.78
CA PHE A 314 20.32 13.55 -15.95
C PHE A 314 19.02 13.91 -15.24
N ALA A 315 17.86 13.66 -15.86
CA ALA A 315 16.62 13.59 -15.12
C ALA A 315 16.58 12.30 -14.28
N VAL A 316 15.99 12.36 -13.09
CA VAL A 316 15.81 11.19 -12.23
C VAL A 316 14.92 10.14 -12.91
N GLU A 317 13.86 10.58 -13.61
CA GLU A 317 12.90 9.69 -14.26
C GLU A 317 13.53 8.90 -15.43
N ASP A 318 14.48 9.49 -16.17
CA ASP A 318 15.26 8.78 -17.19
C ASP A 318 16.13 7.67 -16.58
N LEU A 319 16.75 7.93 -15.42
CA LEU A 319 17.54 6.93 -14.70
C LEU A 319 16.67 5.82 -14.10
N ILE A 320 15.48 6.13 -13.58
CA ILE A 320 14.53 5.12 -13.09
C ILE A 320 14.04 4.23 -14.24
N ARG A 321 13.69 4.81 -15.39
CA ARG A 321 13.35 4.03 -16.60
C ARG A 321 14.50 3.09 -17.00
N GLY A 322 15.73 3.59 -17.00
CA GLY A 322 16.92 2.77 -17.28
C GLY A 322 17.14 1.63 -16.28
N VAL A 323 16.89 1.86 -14.99
CA VAL A 323 16.93 0.83 -13.94
C VAL A 323 15.85 -0.23 -14.15
N LEU A 324 14.61 0.18 -14.45
CA LEU A 324 13.51 -0.75 -14.73
C LEU A 324 13.81 -1.62 -15.98
N SER A 325 14.38 -1.02 -17.03
CA SER A 325 14.81 -1.73 -18.24
C SER A 325 15.88 -2.80 -17.92
N ASP A 326 16.87 -2.49 -17.07
CA ASP A 326 17.90 -3.43 -16.65
C ASP A 326 17.34 -4.57 -15.76
N LEU A 327 16.40 -4.28 -14.86
CA LEU A 327 15.69 -5.30 -14.07
C LEU A 327 14.89 -6.28 -14.95
N LEU A 328 14.21 -5.78 -15.98
CA LEU A 328 13.51 -6.62 -16.95
C LEU A 328 14.51 -7.46 -17.75
N ALA A 329 15.53 -6.86 -18.35
CA ALA A 329 16.56 -7.56 -19.12
C ALA A 329 17.30 -8.65 -18.30
N ARG A 330 17.56 -8.42 -17.01
CA ARG A 330 18.10 -9.44 -16.09
C ARG A 330 17.13 -10.60 -15.86
N THR A 331 15.83 -10.32 -15.84
CA THR A 331 14.79 -11.34 -15.70
C THR A 331 14.67 -12.22 -16.95
N ASP A 332 14.84 -11.66 -18.14
CA ASP A 332 14.93 -12.44 -19.39
C ASP A 332 16.20 -13.28 -19.47
N GLN A 333 17.34 -12.72 -19.05
CA GLN A 333 18.59 -13.48 -18.91
C GLN A 333 18.43 -14.61 -17.88
N TYR A 334 17.67 -14.42 -16.80
CA TYR A 334 17.35 -15.47 -15.84
C TYR A 334 16.46 -16.55 -16.47
N LEU A 335 15.34 -16.17 -17.09
CA LEU A 335 14.46 -17.08 -17.85
C LEU A 335 15.26 -17.94 -18.84
N ALA A 336 16.07 -17.31 -19.68
CA ALA A 336 16.87 -18.00 -20.70
C ALA A 336 17.92 -18.97 -20.11
N ARG A 337 18.61 -18.58 -19.04
CA ARG A 337 19.60 -19.43 -18.34
C ARG A 337 18.96 -20.63 -17.65
N ARG A 338 17.80 -20.43 -17.00
CA ARG A 338 17.15 -21.38 -16.10
C ARG A 338 16.07 -22.25 -16.75
N ARG A 339 15.66 -21.92 -17.98
CA ARG A 339 14.60 -22.60 -18.74
C ARG A 339 14.61 -24.13 -18.63
N ASN A 340 15.78 -24.75 -18.79
CA ASN A 340 15.91 -26.21 -18.80
C ASN A 340 16.04 -26.85 -17.41
N SER A 341 16.41 -26.09 -16.36
CA SER A 341 16.56 -26.62 -14.99
C SER A 341 15.28 -26.49 -14.17
N GLU A 342 14.58 -25.36 -14.31
CA GLU A 342 13.32 -25.09 -13.58
C GLU A 342 12.07 -25.39 -14.44
N GLY A 343 12.25 -25.74 -15.71
CA GLY A 343 11.17 -26.02 -16.66
C GLY A 343 10.31 -24.80 -16.97
N PHE A 344 10.92 -23.64 -17.21
CA PHE A 344 10.17 -22.41 -17.54
C PHE A 344 9.59 -22.44 -18.96
N ALA A 345 8.48 -21.74 -19.15
CA ALA A 345 7.90 -21.49 -20.46
C ALA A 345 8.87 -20.68 -21.36
N PRO A 346 8.83 -20.89 -22.69
CA PRO A 346 9.61 -20.09 -23.63
C PRO A 346 9.01 -18.69 -23.80
N GLY A 347 9.87 -17.68 -23.88
CA GLY A 347 9.49 -16.31 -24.24
C GLY A 347 10.25 -15.26 -23.45
N GLU A 348 9.79 -14.03 -23.61
CA GLU A 348 10.35 -12.79 -23.08
C GLU A 348 9.28 -12.06 -22.25
N VAL A 349 9.66 -11.46 -21.11
CA VAL A 349 8.73 -10.79 -20.18
C VAL A 349 7.86 -9.74 -20.88
N ASN A 350 6.54 -9.90 -20.78
CA ASN A 350 5.56 -9.01 -21.42
C ASN A 350 4.38 -8.59 -20.49
N ASN A 351 4.21 -9.26 -19.35
CA ASN A 351 3.29 -8.87 -18.29
C ASN A 351 4.12 -8.42 -17.08
N VAL A 352 4.10 -7.13 -16.74
CA VAL A 352 4.89 -6.57 -15.64
C VAL A 352 3.96 -5.91 -14.62
N LEU A 353 4.13 -6.28 -13.36
CA LEU A 353 3.54 -5.64 -12.20
C LEU A 353 4.61 -4.79 -11.54
N VAL A 354 4.28 -3.53 -11.18
CA VAL A 354 5.21 -2.65 -10.45
C VAL A 354 4.54 -2.16 -9.17
N THR A 355 5.19 -2.39 -8.04
CA THR A 355 4.75 -1.88 -6.73
C THR A 355 5.22 -0.44 -6.51
N TYR A 356 4.46 0.31 -5.70
CA TYR A 356 4.72 1.72 -5.41
C TYR A 356 4.32 2.08 -3.96
N PRO A 357 4.87 3.18 -3.39
CA PRO A 357 4.63 3.48 -1.99
C PRO A 357 3.17 3.82 -1.70
N THR A 358 2.69 3.34 -0.57
CA THR A 358 1.29 3.32 -0.15
C THR A 358 0.64 4.69 -0.08
N MET A 359 1.44 5.73 0.25
CA MET A 359 1.01 7.13 0.36
C MET A 359 1.36 8.00 -0.85
N SER A 360 1.83 7.41 -1.95
CA SER A 360 2.13 8.16 -3.18
C SER A 360 0.84 8.59 -3.92
N PRO A 361 0.74 9.85 -4.37
CA PRO A 361 -0.40 10.33 -5.17
C PRO A 361 -0.37 9.76 -6.60
N PRO A 362 -1.49 9.85 -7.36
CA PRO A 362 -1.67 9.26 -8.69
C PRO A 362 -0.50 9.36 -9.67
N ARG A 363 0.18 10.52 -9.71
CA ARG A 363 1.31 10.77 -10.60
C ARG A 363 2.42 9.72 -10.52
N VAL A 364 2.64 9.13 -9.35
CA VAL A 364 3.69 8.11 -9.15
C VAL A 364 3.33 6.80 -9.86
N ARG A 365 2.07 6.35 -9.73
CA ARG A 365 1.50 5.22 -10.51
C ARG A 365 1.65 5.48 -12.01
N GLN A 366 1.22 6.67 -12.45
CA GLN A 366 1.15 7.02 -13.86
C GLN A 366 2.56 7.11 -14.48
N ALA A 367 3.52 7.73 -13.78
CA ALA A 367 4.91 7.80 -14.21
C ALA A 367 5.56 6.41 -14.32
N LEU A 368 5.39 5.53 -13.32
CA LEU A 368 5.90 4.15 -13.39
C LEU A 368 5.29 3.37 -14.57
N GLN A 369 3.97 3.49 -14.77
CA GLN A 369 3.30 2.86 -15.89
C GLN A 369 3.89 3.32 -17.24
N THR A 370 3.97 4.63 -17.46
CA THR A 370 4.55 5.21 -18.68
C THR A 370 6.00 4.79 -18.91
N MET A 371 6.84 4.71 -17.86
CA MET A 371 8.23 4.26 -18.00
C MET A 371 8.34 2.81 -18.49
N VAL A 372 7.48 1.91 -18.02
CA VAL A 372 7.52 0.48 -18.36
C VAL A 372 6.81 0.19 -19.69
N GLU A 373 5.72 0.87 -19.99
CA GLU A 373 5.10 0.84 -21.33
C GLU A 373 6.08 1.34 -22.40
N ALA A 374 6.83 2.41 -22.10
CA ALA A 374 7.87 2.94 -22.98
C ALA A 374 9.13 2.04 -23.08
N ASP A 375 9.29 1.00 -22.26
CA ASP A 375 10.30 -0.04 -22.51
C ASP A 375 9.83 -1.04 -23.59
N GLY A 376 8.53 -1.13 -23.88
CA GLY A 376 7.95 -2.05 -24.87
C GLY A 376 7.14 -3.21 -24.25
N VAL A 377 6.78 -3.12 -22.98
CA VAL A 377 5.98 -4.12 -22.26
C VAL A 377 4.51 -4.04 -22.67
N GLY A 378 3.93 -5.14 -23.17
CA GLY A 378 2.56 -5.17 -23.68
C GLY A 378 1.43 -5.12 -22.64
N ARG A 379 1.72 -5.37 -21.35
CA ARG A 379 0.75 -5.19 -20.25
C ARG A 379 1.46 -4.81 -18.95
N VAL A 380 1.15 -3.63 -18.43
CA VAL A 380 1.63 -3.13 -17.12
C VAL A 380 0.50 -3.19 -16.08
N ILE A 381 0.85 -3.43 -14.81
CA ILE A 381 -0.09 -3.65 -13.70
C ILE A 381 0.35 -2.83 -12.48
N THR A 382 -0.43 -1.83 -12.11
CA THR A 382 -0.13 -0.82 -11.07
C THR A 382 -1.20 -0.75 -9.97
N ARG A 383 -1.99 -1.81 -9.78
CA ARG A 383 -3.07 -1.85 -8.77
C ARG A 383 -2.58 -2.15 -7.34
N PHE A 384 -1.37 -2.70 -7.18
CA PHE A 384 -0.82 -3.14 -5.90
C PHE A 384 0.19 -2.11 -5.37
N ASP A 385 -0.13 -1.48 -4.24
CA ASP A 385 0.84 -0.72 -3.44
C ASP A 385 1.69 -1.65 -2.57
N GLU A 386 2.80 -1.12 -2.04
CA GLU A 386 3.76 -1.87 -1.21
C GLU A 386 3.12 -2.52 0.03
N ALA A 387 2.18 -1.86 0.71
CA ALA A 387 1.51 -2.44 1.88
C ALA A 387 0.55 -3.59 1.51
N VAL A 388 -0.27 -3.44 0.46
CA VAL A 388 -1.13 -4.54 -0.03
C VAL A 388 -0.28 -5.70 -0.58
N GLY A 389 0.82 -5.41 -1.28
CA GLY A 389 1.77 -6.42 -1.74
C GLY A 389 2.36 -7.24 -0.59
N ALA A 390 2.88 -6.57 0.45
CA ALA A 390 3.42 -7.24 1.63
C ALA A 390 2.36 -8.05 2.41
N ALA A 391 1.13 -7.53 2.53
CA ALA A 391 0.02 -8.25 3.15
C ALA A 391 -0.37 -9.51 2.36
N MET A 392 -0.31 -9.46 1.03
CA MET A 392 -0.52 -10.64 0.18
C MET A 392 0.62 -11.66 0.27
N PHE A 393 1.85 -11.26 0.59
CA PHE A 393 2.93 -12.21 0.88
C PHE A 393 2.67 -12.99 2.18
N PHE A 394 2.15 -12.31 3.20
CA PHE A 394 1.74 -12.98 4.44
C PHE A 394 0.66 -14.05 4.18
N LEU A 395 -0.38 -13.71 3.41
CA LEU A 395 -1.42 -14.67 3.02
C LEU A 395 -0.88 -15.79 2.13
N MET A 396 0.02 -15.48 1.19
CA MET A 396 0.71 -16.46 0.34
C MET A 396 1.45 -17.50 1.18
N ARG A 397 2.18 -17.07 2.21
CA ARG A 397 2.89 -18.00 3.07
C ARG A 397 1.93 -18.82 3.94
N GLU A 398 0.94 -18.19 4.57
CA GLU A 398 0.03 -18.94 5.45
C GLU A 398 -0.88 -19.91 4.71
N PHE A 399 -1.27 -19.63 3.45
CA PHE A 399 -2.27 -20.41 2.72
C PHE A 399 -1.83 -21.01 1.38
N GLY A 400 -0.71 -20.59 0.78
CA GLY A 400 -0.26 -21.08 -0.53
C GLY A 400 0.38 -22.47 -0.53
N GLY A 401 0.34 -23.18 0.60
CA GLY A 401 0.90 -24.53 0.78
C GLY A 401 -0.19 -25.58 1.01
N VAL A 402 -0.14 -26.29 2.14
CA VAL A 402 -1.10 -27.34 2.50
C VAL A 402 -2.37 -26.72 3.10
N PHE A 403 -3.41 -26.57 2.28
CA PHE A 403 -4.70 -26.00 2.68
C PHE A 403 -5.27 -26.65 3.96
N ASP A 404 -5.21 -27.98 4.07
CA ASP A 404 -5.69 -28.75 5.23
C ASP A 404 -5.17 -28.19 6.57
N LEU A 405 -3.86 -27.99 6.68
CA LEU A 405 -3.21 -27.51 7.90
C LEU A 405 -3.34 -25.99 8.05
N SER A 406 -3.25 -25.25 6.94
CA SER A 406 -3.39 -23.79 6.91
C SER A 406 -4.76 -23.32 7.42
N VAL A 407 -5.83 -24.00 6.99
CA VAL A 407 -7.21 -23.70 7.39
C VAL A 407 -7.45 -24.02 8.86
N GLU A 408 -7.13 -25.23 9.33
CA GLU A 408 -7.31 -25.62 10.74
C GLU A 408 -6.49 -24.70 11.67
N ALA A 409 -5.25 -24.39 11.28
CA ALA A 409 -4.41 -23.45 12.02
C ALA A 409 -5.00 -22.03 12.03
N PHE A 410 -5.67 -21.58 10.95
CA PHE A 410 -6.35 -20.27 10.90
C PHE A 410 -7.60 -20.25 11.79
N ALA A 411 -8.46 -21.26 11.66
CA ALA A 411 -9.66 -21.43 12.49
C ALA A 411 -9.33 -21.41 13.98
N ALA A 412 -8.25 -22.10 14.39
CA ALA A 412 -7.78 -22.16 15.77
C ALA A 412 -7.24 -20.83 16.34
N ARG A 413 -6.90 -19.84 15.49
CA ARG A 413 -6.39 -18.51 15.88
C ARG A 413 -7.32 -17.35 15.55
N SER A 414 -8.57 -17.63 15.18
CA SER A 414 -9.53 -16.65 14.67
C SER A 414 -10.80 -16.63 15.51
N ARG A 415 -11.49 -15.49 15.54
CA ARG A 415 -12.73 -15.33 16.31
C ARG A 415 -13.91 -15.96 15.55
N PRO A 416 -14.72 -16.84 16.17
CA PRO A 416 -15.86 -17.45 15.49
C PRO A 416 -16.99 -16.43 15.31
N VAL A 417 -17.53 -16.34 14.10
CA VAL A 417 -18.62 -15.45 13.74
C VAL A 417 -19.96 -16.17 13.96
N LEU A 418 -20.77 -15.72 14.93
CA LEU A 418 -22.05 -16.35 15.23
C LEU A 418 -23.06 -16.21 14.06
N PRO A 419 -23.52 -17.31 13.45
CA PRO A 419 -24.43 -17.24 12.31
C PRO A 419 -25.90 -17.13 12.77
N PRO A 420 -26.73 -16.29 12.11
CA PRO A 420 -28.16 -16.53 12.01
C PRO A 420 -28.40 -17.90 11.35
N ARG A 421 -29.34 -18.69 11.85
CA ARG A 421 -29.53 -20.13 11.54
C ARG A 421 -29.89 -20.50 10.09
N GLU A 422 -29.87 -19.55 9.15
CA GLU A 422 -30.63 -19.64 7.89
C GLU A 422 -29.78 -19.39 6.62
N ASN A 423 -28.46 -19.18 6.72
CA ASN A 423 -27.63 -18.86 5.55
C ASN A 423 -26.24 -19.52 5.57
N ALA A 424 -26.05 -20.55 4.73
CA ALA A 424 -24.79 -21.27 4.51
C ALA A 424 -23.77 -20.48 3.64
N ASN A 425 -23.73 -19.15 3.79
CA ASN A 425 -22.96 -18.25 2.93
C ASN A 425 -22.24 -17.11 3.70
N ARG A 426 -22.21 -17.16 5.03
CA ARG A 426 -21.47 -16.22 5.89
C ARG A 426 -20.06 -16.72 6.20
N ALA A 427 -19.20 -15.82 6.68
CA ALA A 427 -17.98 -16.18 7.39
C ALA A 427 -18.31 -16.99 8.66
N GLU A 428 -17.48 -17.97 8.96
CA GLU A 428 -17.49 -18.76 10.20
C GLU A 428 -16.35 -18.33 11.13
N TRP A 429 -15.24 -17.83 10.57
CA TRP A 429 -14.11 -17.25 11.31
C TRP A 429 -13.70 -15.88 10.76
N GLU A 430 -13.32 -14.97 11.67
CA GLU A 430 -12.81 -13.63 11.38
C GLU A 430 -11.45 -13.41 12.06
N GLN A 431 -10.52 -12.75 11.36
CA GLN A 431 -9.27 -12.25 11.94
C GLN A 431 -8.94 -10.85 11.41
N HIS A 432 -8.67 -9.89 12.30
CA HIS A 432 -8.10 -8.59 11.96
C HIS A 432 -6.57 -8.65 12.03
N VAL A 433 -5.91 -8.22 10.95
CA VAL A 433 -4.45 -8.29 10.81
C VAL A 433 -3.93 -6.93 10.36
N LEU A 434 -3.02 -6.36 11.16
CA LEU A 434 -2.27 -5.16 10.82
C LEU A 434 -0.91 -5.56 10.25
N ILE A 435 -0.53 -4.98 9.12
CA ILE A 435 0.76 -5.15 8.45
C ILE A 435 1.49 -3.80 8.46
N VAL A 436 2.76 -3.80 8.85
CA VAL A 436 3.65 -2.64 8.92
C VAL A 436 4.99 -3.01 8.27
N ASP A 437 5.26 -2.48 7.08
CA ASP A 437 6.58 -2.56 6.44
C ASP A 437 7.39 -1.31 6.75
N ILE A 438 8.54 -1.44 7.42
CA ILE A 438 9.50 -0.34 7.62
C ILE A 438 10.69 -0.61 6.70
N GLY A 439 10.54 -0.10 5.47
CA GLY A 439 11.44 -0.32 4.36
C GLY A 439 12.73 0.49 4.41
N GLY A 440 13.24 0.80 3.22
CA GLY A 440 14.44 1.63 3.01
C GLY A 440 14.16 3.10 3.25
N GLY A 441 13.48 3.75 2.30
CA GLY A 441 13.07 5.15 2.42
C GLY A 441 11.64 5.34 2.94
N THR A 442 10.79 4.32 2.84
CA THR A 442 9.36 4.41 3.13
C THR A 442 8.98 3.60 4.38
N THR A 443 7.79 3.88 4.91
CA THR A 443 7.05 2.98 5.79
C THR A 443 5.63 2.83 5.25
N ASP A 444 5.13 1.60 5.17
CA ASP A 444 3.94 1.22 4.42
C ASP A 444 3.04 0.33 5.30
N ILE A 445 1.81 0.77 5.58
CA ILE A 445 0.94 0.18 6.61
C ILE A 445 -0.42 -0.19 6.01
N ALA A 446 -0.90 -1.42 6.26
CA ALA A 446 -2.22 -1.89 5.85
C ALA A 446 -2.96 -2.61 6.98
N LEU A 447 -4.28 -2.42 7.08
CA LEU A 447 -5.17 -3.14 7.98
C LEU A 447 -6.16 -3.98 7.17
N LEU A 448 -6.14 -5.30 7.39
CA LEU A 448 -7.04 -6.26 6.77
C LEU A 448 -8.04 -6.84 7.78
N ARG A 449 -9.25 -7.16 7.30
CA ARG A 449 -10.09 -8.23 7.87
C ARG A 449 -10.00 -9.45 6.97
N LEU A 450 -9.81 -10.62 7.57
CA LEU A 450 -9.76 -11.91 6.90
C LEU A 450 -10.98 -12.71 7.33
N GLU A 451 -11.83 -13.08 6.38
CA GLU A 451 -13.02 -13.91 6.62
C GLU A 451 -12.84 -15.29 5.99
N LEU A 452 -13.01 -16.35 6.78
CA LEU A 452 -13.04 -17.73 6.28
C LEU A 452 -14.45 -18.30 6.42
N ALA A 453 -14.97 -18.91 5.37
CA ALA A 453 -16.28 -19.54 5.32
C ALA A 453 -16.18 -20.98 4.76
N ASP A 454 -16.81 -21.95 5.41
CA ASP A 454 -17.13 -23.23 4.77
C ASP A 454 -18.19 -23.01 3.67
N ARG A 455 -18.01 -23.68 2.54
CA ARG A 455 -18.83 -23.66 1.31
C ARG A 455 -19.07 -25.09 0.78
N THR A 456 -18.80 -26.10 1.60
CA THR A 456 -18.94 -27.52 1.26
C THR A 456 -20.39 -27.83 0.86
N PRO A 457 -20.64 -28.39 -0.34
CA PRO A 457 -22.00 -28.71 -0.77
C PRO A 457 -22.64 -29.77 0.14
N ALA A 458 -23.74 -29.41 0.81
CA ALA A 458 -24.45 -30.28 1.77
C ALA A 458 -24.82 -31.65 1.16
N ALA A 459 -25.27 -31.68 -0.10
CA ALA A 459 -25.62 -32.90 -0.82
C ALA A 459 -24.44 -33.89 -1.04
N GLY A 460 -23.19 -33.44 -0.85
CA GLY A 460 -22.01 -34.31 -0.76
C GLY A 460 -21.72 -34.75 0.68
N ALA A 461 -21.69 -33.79 1.61
CA ALA A 461 -21.33 -34.01 3.01
C ALA A 461 -22.34 -34.92 3.77
N ASP A 462 -23.63 -34.82 3.49
CA ASP A 462 -24.67 -35.64 4.13
C ASP A 462 -24.66 -37.11 3.65
N GLY A 463 -23.95 -37.41 2.55
CA GLY A 463 -23.93 -38.72 1.90
C GLY A 463 -22.69 -39.58 2.16
N ASP A 464 -21.56 -38.97 2.53
CA ASP A 464 -20.27 -39.65 2.72
C ASP A 464 -19.45 -39.00 3.85
N PRO A 465 -19.12 -39.70 4.95
CA PRO A 465 -18.27 -39.16 6.03
C PRO A 465 -16.81 -38.96 5.61
N HIS A 466 -16.41 -39.39 4.41
CA HIS A 466 -15.11 -39.11 3.80
C HIS A 466 -15.16 -37.94 2.80
N TYR A 467 -16.28 -37.22 2.69
CA TYR A 467 -16.36 -36.02 1.86
C TYR A 467 -15.51 -34.88 2.44
N GLY A 468 -14.68 -34.28 1.60
CA GLY A 468 -13.76 -33.21 1.93
C GLY A 468 -14.45 -31.86 2.19
N ARG A 469 -13.65 -30.82 2.45
CA ARG A 469 -14.14 -29.48 2.79
C ARG A 469 -13.76 -28.46 1.73
N TYR A 470 -14.69 -27.57 1.38
CA TYR A 470 -14.43 -26.43 0.51
C TYR A 470 -14.54 -25.14 1.33
N TYR A 471 -13.44 -24.41 1.47
CA TYR A 471 -13.43 -23.10 2.13
C TYR A 471 -13.18 -21.95 1.15
N ARG A 472 -13.72 -20.77 1.49
CA ARG A 472 -13.37 -19.50 0.85
C ARG A 472 -12.80 -18.53 1.87
N LEU A 473 -11.55 -18.11 1.64
CA LEU A 473 -10.89 -17.01 2.35
C LEU A 473 -11.14 -15.72 1.57
N THR A 474 -11.71 -14.71 2.24
CA THR A 474 -12.04 -13.40 1.67
C THR A 474 -11.29 -12.32 2.46
N PRO A 475 -10.22 -11.74 1.89
CA PRO A 475 -9.55 -10.57 2.47
C PRO A 475 -10.32 -9.28 2.16
N TRP A 476 -10.43 -8.38 3.14
CA TRP A 476 -11.08 -7.08 3.06
C TRP A 476 -10.09 -6.00 3.49
N LEU A 477 -9.90 -4.96 2.66
CA LEU A 477 -9.01 -3.86 2.99
C LEU A 477 -9.77 -2.79 3.81
N LEU A 478 -9.46 -2.68 5.10
CA LEU A 478 -10.05 -1.66 5.97
C LEU A 478 -9.32 -0.31 5.84
N GLY A 479 -8.05 -0.33 5.46
CA GLY A 479 -7.30 0.86 5.09
C GLY A 479 -5.81 0.71 4.96
N THR A 480 -5.17 1.72 4.38
CA THR A 480 -3.72 1.87 4.32
C THR A 480 -3.25 3.28 4.67
N THR A 481 -2.09 3.38 5.32
CA THR A 481 -1.40 4.63 5.66
C THR A 481 0.13 4.41 5.57
N GLY A 482 0.94 5.43 5.88
CA GLY A 482 2.39 5.31 5.85
C GLY A 482 3.14 6.63 5.74
N GLU A 483 4.43 6.54 5.42
CA GLU A 483 5.34 7.68 5.24
C GLU A 483 6.29 7.47 4.05
N THR A 484 6.49 8.53 3.27
CA THR A 484 7.23 8.50 1.99
C THR A 484 8.74 8.61 2.15
N GLN A 485 9.22 9.13 3.28
CA GLN A 485 10.64 9.36 3.57
C GLN A 485 11.11 8.91 4.97
N ARG A 486 10.24 8.30 5.78
CA ARG A 486 10.59 7.81 7.12
C ARG A 486 10.76 6.29 7.12
N GLY A 487 11.82 5.83 6.48
CA GLY A 487 12.29 4.44 6.54
C GLY A 487 13.67 4.30 7.21
N GLY A 488 14.30 3.12 7.07
CA GLY A 488 15.62 2.82 7.60
C GLY A 488 16.75 3.75 7.15
N ASP A 489 16.65 4.34 5.95
CA ASP A 489 17.62 5.31 5.41
C ASP A 489 17.55 6.62 6.22
N TYR A 490 16.36 7.07 6.64
CA TYR A 490 16.23 8.26 7.52
C TYR A 490 16.77 7.98 8.93
N LEU A 491 16.65 6.75 9.43
CA LEU A 491 17.31 6.34 10.68
C LEU A 491 18.84 6.36 10.53
N THR A 492 19.39 5.95 9.38
CA THR A 492 20.83 6.09 9.06
C THR A 492 21.24 7.55 9.02
N LEU A 493 20.43 8.44 8.43
CA LEU A 493 20.69 9.87 8.41
C LEU A 493 20.76 10.48 9.82
N LEU A 494 19.98 9.99 10.78
CA LEU A 494 20.11 10.40 12.18
C LEU A 494 21.48 9.96 12.76
N VAL A 495 21.86 8.70 12.59
CA VAL A 495 23.16 8.16 13.07
C VAL A 495 24.35 8.85 12.39
N PHE A 496 24.26 9.13 11.10
CA PHE A 496 25.24 9.91 10.32
C PHE A 496 25.48 11.31 10.93
N ASN A 497 24.41 12.01 11.31
CA ASN A 497 24.51 13.33 11.96
C ASN A 497 25.14 13.24 13.37
N TRP A 498 24.94 12.14 14.08
CA TRP A 498 25.60 11.87 15.37
C TRP A 498 27.10 11.54 15.19
N LEU A 499 27.44 10.71 14.20
CA LEU A 499 28.82 10.40 13.82
C LEU A 499 29.61 11.64 13.40
N LYS A 500 29.01 12.52 12.58
CA LYS A 500 29.62 13.82 12.23
C LYS A 500 29.97 14.64 13.48
N ALA A 501 29.11 14.63 14.51
CA ALA A 501 29.39 15.33 15.77
C ALA A 501 30.50 14.65 16.61
N VAL A 502 30.60 13.32 16.61
CA VAL A 502 31.72 12.59 17.26
C VAL A 502 33.06 12.93 16.57
N ILE A 503 33.06 13.01 15.25
CA ILE A 503 34.28 13.35 14.48
C ILE A 503 34.61 14.84 14.62
N ALA A 504 33.61 15.74 14.68
CA ALA A 504 33.82 17.15 15.01
C ALA A 504 34.44 17.34 16.41
N GLU A 505 33.99 16.60 17.43
CA GLU A 505 34.63 16.56 18.76
C GLU A 505 36.09 16.10 18.69
N ARG A 506 36.40 15.07 17.90
CA ARG A 506 37.77 14.57 17.70
C ARG A 506 38.67 15.62 17.01
N ILE A 507 38.15 16.31 16.00
CA ILE A 507 38.81 17.44 15.33
C ILE A 507 39.10 18.59 16.31
N ILE A 508 38.14 18.96 17.16
CA ILE A 508 38.31 20.04 18.17
C ILE A 508 39.41 19.69 19.19
N ARG A 509 39.62 18.40 19.48
CA ARG A 509 40.69 17.91 20.36
C ARG A 509 42.06 17.77 19.67
N THR A 510 42.11 17.81 18.33
CA THR A 510 43.35 17.62 17.55
C THR A 510 44.25 18.88 17.62
N PRO A 511 45.59 18.75 17.76
CA PRO A 511 46.49 19.89 17.79
C PRO A 511 46.44 20.74 16.51
N ALA A 512 46.52 22.07 16.66
CA ALA A 512 46.38 23.04 15.57
C ALA A 512 47.52 23.05 14.53
N GLN A 513 48.46 22.09 14.56
CA GLN A 513 49.47 21.90 13.52
C GLN A 513 49.07 20.84 12.49
N ASP A 514 48.09 20.00 12.81
CA ASP A 514 47.77 18.76 12.07
C ASP A 514 46.50 18.89 11.21
N GLY A 515 46.01 20.12 10.99
CA GLY A 515 44.78 20.42 10.25
C GLY A 515 45.01 20.94 8.83
N PRO A 516 44.00 20.85 7.95
CA PRO A 516 44.12 21.19 6.53
C PRO A 516 44.64 22.61 6.33
N TYR A 517 45.71 22.73 5.55
CA TYR A 517 46.42 23.99 5.24
C TYR A 517 46.87 24.81 6.46
N GLY A 518 47.03 24.19 7.64
CA GLY A 518 47.43 24.88 8.87
C GLY A 518 46.32 25.79 9.45
N GLN A 519 45.05 25.47 9.19
CA GLN A 519 43.94 26.16 9.84
C GLN A 519 43.73 25.65 11.27
N ASP A 520 43.99 26.51 12.27
CA ASP A 520 43.64 26.27 13.68
C ASP A 520 42.11 26.12 13.82
N PRO A 521 41.57 24.96 14.28
CA PRO A 521 40.14 24.75 14.47
C PRO A 521 39.46 25.82 15.35
N ARG A 522 40.21 26.50 16.23
CA ARG A 522 39.71 27.63 17.04
C ARG A 522 39.14 28.78 16.20
N LYS A 523 39.60 28.96 14.96
CA LYS A 523 39.04 29.96 14.03
C LYS A 523 37.62 29.61 13.58
N VAL A 524 37.32 28.32 13.45
CA VAL A 524 35.98 27.81 13.12
C VAL A 524 35.08 27.86 14.36
N ILE A 525 35.60 27.43 15.52
CA ILE A 525 34.90 27.53 16.82
C ILE A 525 34.49 28.98 17.14
N ALA A 526 35.29 29.97 16.76
CA ALA A 526 34.97 31.38 17.01
C ALA A 526 33.61 31.83 16.42
N VAL A 527 33.21 31.26 15.28
CA VAL A 527 31.93 31.56 14.59
C VAL A 527 30.79 30.61 14.96
N PHE A 528 30.99 29.65 15.87
CA PHE A 528 29.89 28.84 16.39
C PHE A 528 28.84 29.70 17.11
N ASP A 529 27.63 29.17 17.26
CA ASP A 529 26.63 29.70 18.18
C ASP A 529 27.16 29.69 19.63
N ASP A 530 26.94 30.77 20.39
CA ASP A 530 27.49 30.95 21.75
C ASP A 530 26.96 29.93 22.78
N ARG A 531 25.88 29.20 22.48
CA ARG A 531 25.35 28.09 23.31
C ARG A 531 26.32 26.90 23.42
N PHE A 532 27.31 26.83 22.53
CA PHE A 532 28.38 25.83 22.53
C PHE A 532 29.68 26.36 23.17
N LYS A 533 29.67 27.59 23.70
CA LYS A 533 30.82 28.27 24.28
C LYS A 533 30.61 28.55 25.78
N ASP A 534 31.72 28.73 26.49
CA ASP A 534 31.72 29.27 27.85
C ASP A 534 31.71 30.82 27.84
N SER A 535 31.71 31.43 29.04
CA SER A 535 31.75 32.88 29.20
C SER A 535 33.08 33.55 28.79
N ALA A 536 34.10 32.77 28.40
CA ALA A 536 35.34 33.23 27.79
C ALA A 536 35.38 32.99 26.26
N GLY A 537 34.30 32.47 25.67
CA GLY A 537 34.20 32.17 24.24
C GLY A 537 34.89 30.87 23.81
N GLN A 538 35.27 30.00 24.76
CA GLN A 538 35.92 28.71 24.48
C GLN A 538 34.88 27.60 24.32
N TYR A 539 35.13 26.63 23.43
CA TYR A 539 34.23 25.50 23.21
C TYR A 539 34.01 24.67 24.49
N VAL A 540 32.77 24.30 24.76
CA VAL A 540 32.40 23.39 25.86
C VAL A 540 32.43 21.94 25.35
N PRO A 541 33.36 21.08 25.81
CA PRO A 541 33.48 19.70 25.34
C PRO A 541 32.20 18.89 25.55
N GLY A 542 31.82 18.09 24.55
CA GLY A 542 30.59 17.29 24.53
C GLY A 542 29.31 18.09 24.21
N SER A 543 29.36 19.42 24.07
CA SER A 543 28.15 20.23 23.89
C SER A 543 27.44 20.00 22.56
N LEU A 544 28.17 19.77 21.46
CA LEU A 544 27.58 19.37 20.17
C LEU A 544 26.89 18.01 20.25
N LEU A 545 27.50 17.01 20.92
CA LEU A 545 26.90 15.68 21.10
C LEU A 545 25.61 15.75 21.93
N ALA A 546 25.65 16.45 23.06
CA ALA A 546 24.48 16.66 23.92
C ALA A 546 23.34 17.42 23.21
N ALA A 547 23.67 18.29 22.25
CA ALA A 547 22.69 19.01 21.44
C ALA A 547 22.08 18.16 20.32
N ILE A 548 22.87 17.31 19.62
CA ILE A 548 22.35 16.36 18.62
C ILE A 548 21.40 15.35 19.27
N LEU A 549 21.75 14.83 20.45
CA LEU A 549 20.90 13.91 21.22
C LEU A 549 19.72 14.62 21.92
N SER A 550 19.64 15.95 21.88
CA SER A 550 18.57 16.70 22.55
C SER A 550 17.22 16.55 21.85
N PRO A 551 16.12 16.35 22.60
CA PRO A 551 14.76 16.41 22.06
C PRO A 551 14.23 17.85 21.89
N LYS A 552 15.04 18.88 22.20
CA LYS A 552 14.64 20.29 22.13
C LYS A 552 14.68 20.82 20.68
N PRO A 553 13.57 21.31 20.10
CA PRO A 553 13.56 21.90 18.77
C PRO A 553 14.60 23.01 18.59
N GLY A 554 15.16 23.13 17.38
CA GLY A 554 16.21 24.09 17.01
C GLY A 554 17.60 23.75 17.59
N THR A 555 17.69 22.91 18.61
CA THR A 555 18.96 22.61 19.29
C THR A 555 19.80 21.60 18.51
N ARG A 556 19.14 20.63 17.86
CA ARG A 556 19.77 19.67 16.96
C ARG A 556 20.20 20.33 15.65
N GLU A 557 19.40 21.30 15.19
CA GLU A 557 19.61 22.04 13.94
C GLU A 557 20.87 22.91 14.03
N THR A 558 20.97 23.79 15.02
CA THR A 558 22.18 24.63 15.21
C THR A 558 23.44 23.80 15.51
N ALA A 559 23.29 22.62 16.14
CA ALA A 559 24.41 21.69 16.30
C ALA A 559 24.89 21.11 14.96
N ARG A 560 23.98 20.74 14.06
CA ARG A 560 24.31 20.27 12.70
C ARG A 560 25.00 21.36 11.89
N GLU A 561 24.53 22.60 11.97
CA GLU A 561 25.13 23.77 11.30
C GLU A 561 26.60 23.97 11.74
N ASN A 562 26.88 23.98 13.05
CA ASN A 562 28.24 24.12 13.57
C ASN A 562 29.14 22.90 13.23
N VAL A 563 28.59 21.68 13.29
CA VAL A 563 29.29 20.45 12.89
C VAL A 563 29.66 20.45 11.41
N GLN A 564 28.79 20.96 10.54
CA GLN A 564 29.02 21.07 9.10
C GLN A 564 30.19 22.01 8.74
N LEU A 565 30.58 22.93 9.63
CA LEU A 565 31.78 23.77 9.45
C LEU A 565 33.10 23.00 9.69
N LEU A 566 33.07 21.88 10.43
CA LEU A 566 34.23 21.03 10.72
C LEU A 566 34.24 19.74 9.89
N VAL A 567 33.07 19.19 9.57
CA VAL A 567 32.88 17.96 8.79
C VAL A 567 31.98 18.27 7.57
N PRO A 568 32.50 18.98 6.55
CA PRO A 568 31.71 19.57 5.47
C PRO A 568 31.32 18.59 4.36
N THR A 569 30.29 17.77 4.59
CA THR A 569 29.82 16.73 3.64
C THR A 569 28.89 17.24 2.54
N GLN A 570 28.11 18.29 2.78
CA GLN A 570 27.22 18.88 1.75
C GLN A 570 27.96 19.14 0.42
N TRP A 571 27.36 18.72 -0.69
CA TRP A 571 27.93 18.88 -2.04
C TRP A 571 27.00 19.57 -3.04
N LYS A 572 25.72 19.79 -2.70
CA LYS A 572 24.71 20.36 -3.61
C LYS A 572 25.09 21.74 -4.14
N ASP A 573 25.57 22.61 -3.25
CA ASP A 573 25.90 24.01 -3.53
C ASP A 573 27.43 24.22 -3.67
N LYS A 574 28.14 23.23 -4.24
CA LYS A 574 29.59 23.24 -4.47
C LYS A 574 29.91 22.75 -5.89
N ASP A 575 30.99 23.28 -6.45
CA ASP A 575 31.48 22.89 -7.78
C ASP A 575 32.79 22.09 -7.72
N GLY A 576 33.00 21.24 -8.72
CA GLY A 576 34.27 20.55 -8.98
C GLY A 576 34.83 19.75 -7.79
N ALA A 577 36.14 19.87 -7.56
CA ALA A 577 36.85 19.07 -6.54
C ALA A 577 36.32 19.28 -5.11
N ALA A 578 35.75 20.45 -4.79
CA ALA A 578 35.18 20.72 -3.47
C ALA A 578 33.84 20.00 -3.25
N ALA A 579 33.09 19.75 -4.33
CA ALA A 579 31.90 18.91 -4.30
C ALA A 579 32.27 17.42 -4.15
N GLU A 580 33.25 16.96 -4.93
CA GLU A 580 33.64 15.55 -4.91
C GLU A 580 34.31 15.13 -3.60
N GLN A 581 35.17 15.97 -3.02
CA GLN A 581 35.74 15.73 -1.69
C GLN A 581 34.65 15.66 -0.60
N ALA A 582 33.68 16.58 -0.64
CA ALA A 582 32.58 16.60 0.31
C ALA A 582 31.69 15.35 0.21
N ARG A 583 31.41 14.94 -1.02
CA ARG A 583 30.69 13.69 -1.34
C ARG A 583 31.48 12.44 -0.93
N GLN A 584 32.79 12.40 -1.15
CA GLN A 584 33.63 11.28 -0.70
C GLN A 584 33.57 11.11 0.82
N VAL A 585 33.65 12.21 1.57
CA VAL A 585 33.50 12.21 3.04
C VAL A 585 32.08 11.81 3.44
N PHE A 586 31.04 12.23 2.70
CA PHE A 586 29.66 11.78 2.91
C PHE A 586 29.54 10.26 2.76
N ASP A 587 29.97 9.70 1.62
CA ASP A 587 29.78 8.27 1.31
C ASP A 587 30.52 7.37 2.31
N LEU A 588 31.73 7.76 2.76
CA LEU A 588 32.46 7.08 3.85
C LEU A 588 31.69 7.11 5.19
N LEU A 589 31.20 8.29 5.59
CA LEU A 589 30.41 8.46 6.81
C LEU A 589 29.06 7.73 6.75
N TRP A 590 28.46 7.63 5.56
CA TRP A 590 27.19 6.96 5.33
C TRP A 590 27.30 5.45 5.51
N ASP A 591 28.28 4.83 4.87
CA ASP A 591 28.48 3.38 4.96
C ASP A 591 29.01 2.97 6.36
N LEU A 592 29.63 3.89 7.12
CA LEU A 592 29.88 3.75 8.56
C LEU A 592 28.58 3.86 9.40
N ALA A 593 27.73 4.85 9.11
CA ALA A 593 26.46 5.08 9.80
C ALA A 593 25.49 3.89 9.66
N GLU A 594 25.44 3.26 8.49
CA GLU A 594 24.58 2.09 8.24
C GLU A 594 24.99 0.91 9.13
N ARG A 595 26.30 0.61 9.20
CA ARG A 595 26.84 -0.48 10.04
C ARG A 595 26.72 -0.19 11.54
N ALA A 596 26.89 1.07 11.93
CA ALA A 596 26.58 1.52 13.29
C ALA A 596 25.10 1.29 13.63
N LYS A 597 24.16 1.78 12.81
CA LYS A 597 22.71 1.56 12.97
C LYS A 597 22.34 0.09 13.10
N ILE A 598 22.87 -0.77 12.22
CA ILE A 598 22.60 -2.23 12.24
C ILE A 598 23.09 -2.86 13.55
N THR A 599 24.25 -2.45 14.06
CA THR A 599 24.80 -2.99 15.32
C THR A 599 24.03 -2.47 16.54
N LEU A 600 23.74 -1.17 16.58
CA LEU A 600 23.01 -0.50 17.65
C LEU A 600 21.55 -0.97 17.73
N GLY A 601 20.92 -1.26 16.59
CA GLY A 601 19.58 -1.84 16.50
C GLY A 601 19.49 -3.28 17.02
N ALA A 602 20.62 -3.97 17.19
CA ALA A 602 20.75 -5.30 17.79
C ALA A 602 21.21 -5.24 19.26
N GLU A 603 20.86 -4.16 19.97
CA GLU A 603 21.11 -3.92 21.41
C GLU A 603 22.58 -3.99 21.85
N LYS A 604 23.50 -3.63 20.95
CA LYS A 604 24.95 -3.63 21.19
C LYS A 604 25.51 -2.23 20.99
N SER A 605 26.44 -1.83 21.85
CA SER A 605 27.31 -0.69 21.55
C SER A 605 28.10 -0.95 20.26
N TYR A 606 28.45 0.13 19.57
CA TYR A 606 29.29 0.09 18.37
C TYR A 606 30.58 0.86 18.62
N LEU A 607 31.70 0.13 18.74
CA LEU A 607 33.04 0.69 18.82
C LEU A 607 33.48 1.14 17.42
N LEU A 608 33.91 2.39 17.28
CA LEU A 608 34.24 2.95 15.97
C LEU A 608 35.55 2.34 15.40
N PRO A 609 35.56 1.79 14.17
CA PRO A 609 36.77 1.26 13.54
C PRO A 609 37.78 2.38 13.31
N GLN A 610 38.93 2.30 13.98
CA GLN A 610 39.94 3.36 13.97
C GLN A 610 40.49 3.64 12.55
N GLU A 611 40.71 2.60 11.75
CA GLU A 611 41.18 2.71 10.36
C GLU A 611 40.23 3.54 9.48
N GLU A 612 38.91 3.42 9.70
CA GLU A 612 37.88 4.14 8.94
C GLU A 612 37.74 5.59 9.41
N VAL A 613 37.87 5.85 10.73
CA VAL A 613 37.92 7.21 11.26
C VAL A 613 39.16 7.94 10.73
N ASP A 614 40.31 7.26 10.65
CA ASP A 614 41.53 7.85 10.10
C ASP A 614 41.43 8.07 8.58
N GLN A 615 40.72 7.20 7.85
CA GLN A 615 40.38 7.42 6.44
C GLN A 615 39.50 8.67 6.26
N ILE A 616 38.50 8.88 7.11
CA ILE A 616 37.62 10.07 7.09
C ILE A 616 38.41 11.33 7.47
N MET A 617 39.24 11.29 8.51
CA MET A 617 40.11 12.41 8.92
C MET A 617 41.10 12.79 7.80
N SER A 618 41.68 11.81 7.13
CA SER A 618 42.55 12.00 5.96
C SER A 618 41.81 12.63 4.77
N ALA A 619 40.59 12.16 4.46
CA ALA A 619 39.74 12.75 3.43
C ALA A 619 39.29 14.19 3.76
N LEU A 620 39.18 14.53 5.05
CA LEU A 620 38.99 15.89 5.56
C LEU A 620 40.28 16.74 5.57
N GLY A 621 41.44 16.15 5.29
CA GLY A 621 42.74 16.83 5.23
C GLY A 621 43.44 17.02 6.57
N TYR A 622 43.06 16.26 7.61
CA TYR A 622 43.78 16.19 8.89
C TYR A 622 44.84 15.09 8.86
N SER A 623 46.01 15.33 9.45
CA SER A 623 47.18 14.44 9.32
C SER A 623 47.90 14.19 10.65
N GLY A 624 47.54 13.11 11.35
CA GLY A 624 48.22 12.62 12.54
C GLY A 624 47.55 11.39 13.13
N ASP A 625 48.24 10.64 13.99
CA ASP A 625 47.62 9.67 14.89
C ASP A 625 46.92 10.45 16.01
N PRO A 626 45.57 10.43 16.12
CA PRO A 626 44.88 11.25 17.11
C PRO A 626 44.96 10.69 18.55
N GLY A 627 45.65 9.57 18.77
CA GLY A 627 46.18 9.18 20.09
C GLY A 627 45.14 8.99 21.20
N GLY A 628 44.05 8.27 20.94
CA GLY A 628 42.96 8.06 21.91
C GLY A 628 42.39 6.64 21.90
N PRO A 629 41.59 6.26 22.93
CA PRO A 629 40.75 5.08 22.84
C PRO A 629 39.72 5.23 21.70
N GLY A 630 39.28 4.11 21.12
CA GLY A 630 38.19 4.14 20.16
C GLY A 630 36.90 4.68 20.81
N GLU A 631 36.30 5.70 20.20
CA GLU A 631 35.03 6.26 20.66
C GLU A 631 33.89 5.23 20.50
N GLU A 632 33.06 5.07 21.53
CA GLU A 632 32.00 4.05 21.60
C GLU A 632 30.62 4.69 21.45
N LEU A 633 29.86 4.28 20.44
CA LEU A 633 28.45 4.63 20.31
C LEU A 633 27.61 3.69 21.19
N ARG A 634 26.87 4.26 22.15
CA ARG A 634 26.05 3.50 23.10
C ARG A 634 24.64 3.28 22.58
N HIS A 635 24.04 2.11 22.87
CA HIS A 635 22.65 1.82 22.50
C HIS A 635 21.64 2.80 23.12
N GLU A 636 21.89 3.30 24.34
CA GLU A 636 21.02 4.28 25.02
C GLU A 636 20.87 5.60 24.22
N ASP A 637 21.97 6.10 23.66
CA ASP A 637 22.00 7.33 22.87
C ASP A 637 21.31 7.11 21.52
N PHE A 638 21.53 5.95 20.90
CA PHE A 638 20.83 5.52 19.69
C PHE A 638 19.31 5.42 19.89
N ALA A 639 18.86 4.80 20.97
CA ALA A 639 17.44 4.72 21.30
C ALA A 639 16.84 6.12 21.51
N THR A 640 17.53 6.99 22.26
CA THR A 640 17.13 8.40 22.45
C THR A 640 17.01 9.16 21.12
N LEU A 641 17.88 8.85 20.17
CA LEU A 641 17.92 9.46 18.84
C LEU A 641 16.76 8.99 17.92
N ILE A 642 16.43 7.70 17.92
CA ILE A 642 15.45 7.12 16.96
C ILE A 642 14.02 6.94 17.49
N ARG A 643 13.81 6.77 18.81
CA ARG A 643 12.46 6.54 19.38
C ARG A 643 11.41 7.54 18.91
N PRO A 644 11.66 8.87 18.82
CA PRO A 644 10.66 9.82 18.33
C PRO A 644 10.14 9.54 16.91
N VAL A 645 10.97 8.97 16.03
CA VAL A 645 10.58 8.62 14.65
C VAL A 645 9.72 7.35 14.66
N LEU A 646 10.11 6.36 15.47
CA LEU A 646 9.37 5.11 15.61
C LEU A 646 8.01 5.33 16.28
N ALA A 647 7.94 6.17 17.32
CA ALA A 647 6.71 6.56 17.97
C ALA A 647 5.74 7.26 17.00
N ASP A 648 6.23 8.19 16.16
CA ASP A 648 5.40 8.81 15.10
C ASP A 648 4.87 7.77 14.10
N ILE A 649 5.68 6.78 13.70
CA ILE A 649 5.23 5.70 12.80
C ILE A 649 4.17 4.81 13.47
N MET A 650 4.41 4.38 14.72
CA MET A 650 3.48 3.53 15.46
C MET A 650 2.18 4.27 15.81
N ARG A 651 2.23 5.60 15.91
CA ARG A 651 1.06 6.48 16.02
C ARG A 651 0.16 6.41 14.77
N LEU A 652 0.73 6.39 13.55
CA LEU A 652 -0.06 6.18 12.32
C LEU A 652 -0.77 4.82 12.32
N ALA A 653 -0.06 3.76 12.73
CA ALA A 653 -0.60 2.41 12.85
C ALA A 653 -1.73 2.33 13.88
N ALA A 654 -1.54 2.94 15.06
CA ALA A 654 -2.53 2.96 16.13
C ALA A 654 -3.78 3.81 15.76
N ASP A 655 -3.61 4.95 15.11
CA ASP A 655 -4.72 5.79 14.65
C ASP A 655 -5.57 5.08 13.57
N LEU A 656 -4.95 4.33 12.64
CA LEU A 656 -5.67 3.49 11.67
C LEU A 656 -6.50 2.41 12.36
N VAL A 657 -5.94 1.73 13.36
CA VAL A 657 -6.63 0.69 14.14
C VAL A 657 -7.78 1.25 14.97
N ARG A 658 -7.57 2.39 15.67
CA ARG A 658 -8.62 3.08 16.43
C ARG A 658 -9.81 3.44 15.52
N GLY A 659 -9.55 4.10 14.40
CA GLY A 659 -10.59 4.57 13.49
C GLY A 659 -11.40 3.45 12.81
N GLN A 660 -10.79 2.30 12.53
CA GLN A 660 -11.48 1.18 11.84
C GLN A 660 -12.06 0.11 12.77
N LEU A 661 -11.38 -0.23 13.87
CA LEU A 661 -11.83 -1.31 14.75
C LEU A 661 -12.55 -0.77 15.99
N THR A 662 -11.96 0.21 16.68
CA THR A 662 -12.51 0.74 17.94
C THR A 662 -13.73 1.62 17.71
N GLU A 663 -13.62 2.67 16.88
CA GLU A 663 -14.67 3.68 16.70
C GLU A 663 -15.86 3.21 15.85
N ARG A 664 -15.60 2.34 14.88
CA ARG A 664 -16.61 1.84 13.92
C ARG A 664 -17.29 0.53 14.34
N GLY A 665 -16.66 -0.30 15.19
CA GLY A 665 -17.17 -1.65 15.48
C GLY A 665 -16.94 -2.21 16.89
N GLY A 666 -16.09 -1.60 17.71
CA GLY A 666 -15.68 -2.18 19.00
C GLY A 666 -14.95 -3.52 18.86
N ALA A 667 -14.24 -3.73 17.76
CA ALA A 667 -13.58 -5.00 17.43
C ALA A 667 -12.13 -5.07 17.94
N ALA A 668 -11.67 -6.29 18.22
CA ALA A 668 -10.27 -6.58 18.56
C ALA A 668 -9.37 -6.64 17.32
N LEU A 669 -8.09 -6.28 17.48
CA LEU A 669 -7.02 -6.57 16.55
C LEU A 669 -6.34 -7.88 16.96
N ASP A 670 -6.47 -8.91 16.12
CA ASP A 670 -6.02 -10.26 16.48
C ASP A 670 -4.51 -10.45 16.28
N ARG A 671 -3.89 -9.77 15.28
CA ARG A 671 -2.45 -9.89 14.99
C ARG A 671 -1.81 -8.60 14.46
N VAL A 672 -0.50 -8.45 14.74
CA VAL A 672 0.37 -7.44 14.13
C VAL A 672 1.54 -8.12 13.42
N ILE A 673 1.87 -7.63 12.22
CA ILE A 673 2.86 -8.19 11.32
C ILE A 673 3.84 -7.12 10.89
N PHE A 674 5.12 -7.38 11.15
CA PHE A 674 6.22 -6.55 10.71
C PHE A 674 6.93 -7.15 9.50
N THR A 675 7.24 -6.30 8.53
CA THR A 675 8.10 -6.58 7.37
C THR A 675 9.04 -5.40 7.13
N GLY A 676 9.96 -5.50 6.18
CA GLY A 676 11.05 -4.55 6.00
C GLY A 676 12.19 -4.73 7.01
N ARG A 677 13.44 -4.52 6.57
CA ARG A 677 14.64 -4.78 7.39
C ARG A 677 14.70 -3.92 8.66
N SER A 678 14.10 -2.75 8.68
CA SER A 678 14.17 -1.83 9.82
C SER A 678 13.30 -2.28 11.00
N SER A 679 12.23 -3.04 10.72
CA SER A 679 11.30 -3.57 11.73
C SER A 679 11.92 -4.67 12.63
N ARG A 680 13.15 -5.08 12.34
CA ARG A 680 13.92 -6.05 13.13
C ARG A 680 14.51 -5.47 14.43
N MET A 681 14.49 -4.15 14.61
CA MET A 681 14.97 -3.52 15.85
C MET A 681 13.93 -3.72 16.97
N ASN A 682 14.34 -4.24 18.14
CA ASN A 682 13.41 -4.47 19.26
C ASN A 682 12.63 -3.22 19.67
N LEU A 683 13.25 -2.03 19.54
CA LEU A 683 12.64 -0.72 19.74
C LEU A 683 11.33 -0.51 18.94
N VAL A 684 11.19 -1.12 17.76
CA VAL A 684 9.96 -1.03 16.95
C VAL A 684 8.79 -1.74 17.64
N ARG A 685 9.04 -2.89 18.27
CA ARG A 685 8.02 -3.61 19.05
C ARG A 685 7.71 -2.89 20.37
N GLU A 686 8.68 -2.22 20.98
CA GLU A 686 8.44 -1.40 22.17
C GLU A 686 7.55 -0.20 21.86
N GLU A 687 7.86 0.58 20.82
CA GLU A 687 7.04 1.75 20.46
C GLU A 687 5.64 1.36 19.96
N LEU A 688 5.47 0.17 19.35
CA LEU A 688 4.14 -0.39 19.07
C LEU A 688 3.34 -0.56 20.36
N ILE A 689 3.93 -1.21 21.36
CA ILE A 689 3.28 -1.47 22.65
C ILE A 689 2.95 -0.16 23.36
N THR A 690 3.83 0.85 23.30
CA THR A 690 3.56 2.21 23.79
C THR A 690 2.36 2.84 23.08
N ALA A 691 2.40 3.00 21.75
CA ALA A 691 1.37 3.70 20.97
C ALA A 691 -0.03 3.05 21.05
N PHE A 692 -0.08 1.73 21.31
CA PHE A 692 -1.32 0.97 21.49
C PHE A 692 -1.82 0.96 22.95
N SER A 693 -0.94 1.28 23.91
CA SER A 693 -1.29 1.50 25.33
C SER A 693 -1.68 2.97 25.60
N GLU A 694 -1.31 3.90 24.73
CA GLU A 694 -1.74 5.29 24.80
C GLU A 694 -3.25 5.43 24.66
N ARG A 695 -3.82 6.30 25.50
CA ARG A 695 -5.23 6.65 25.55
C ARG A 695 -5.36 8.16 25.59
N ARG A 696 -5.76 8.79 24.48
CA ARG A 696 -5.94 10.25 24.43
C ARG A 696 -7.23 10.68 25.14
N PRO A 697 -7.37 11.96 25.56
CA PRO A 697 -8.55 12.43 26.30
C PRO A 697 -9.87 12.26 25.54
N ASP A 698 -9.83 12.36 24.21
CA ASP A 698 -11.01 12.40 23.33
C ASP A 698 -11.35 11.03 22.70
N GLU A 699 -10.49 10.02 22.89
CA GLU A 699 -10.61 8.70 22.24
C GLU A 699 -11.60 7.77 22.94
N ARG A 700 -12.49 7.14 22.14
CA ARG A 700 -13.54 6.23 22.62
C ARG A 700 -13.08 4.78 22.83
N GLY A 701 -12.01 4.61 23.60
CA GLY A 701 -11.57 3.29 24.06
C GLY A 701 -10.07 3.05 23.89
N GLN A 702 -9.62 1.90 24.39
CA GLN A 702 -8.28 1.37 24.14
C GLN A 702 -8.36 0.34 23.00
N ILE A 703 -7.26 0.14 22.28
CA ILE A 703 -7.15 -0.96 21.31
C ILE A 703 -7.18 -2.28 22.07
N ASP A 704 -8.11 -3.18 21.73
CA ASP A 704 -8.16 -4.54 22.25
C ASP A 704 -7.30 -5.45 21.36
N TRP A 705 -6.19 -5.97 21.92
CA TRP A 705 -5.19 -6.78 21.19
C TRP A 705 -4.27 -7.52 22.18
N ASP A 706 -3.54 -8.53 21.68
CA ASP A 706 -2.49 -9.22 22.44
C ASP A 706 -1.07 -8.85 21.93
N PRO A 707 -0.22 -8.21 22.77
CA PRO A 707 1.19 -7.98 22.47
C PRO A 707 2.03 -9.25 22.18
N SER A 708 1.54 -10.45 22.51
CA SER A 708 2.17 -11.72 22.13
C SER A 708 1.93 -12.09 20.65
N SER A 709 0.82 -11.64 20.06
CA SER A 709 0.43 -11.84 18.65
C SER A 709 1.17 -10.92 17.65
N VAL A 710 2.37 -10.46 18.00
CA VAL A 710 3.28 -9.73 17.12
C VAL A 710 4.21 -10.72 16.42
N TRP A 711 4.25 -10.67 15.10
CA TRP A 711 5.17 -11.47 14.28
C TRP A 711 6.02 -10.58 13.36
N ILE A 712 7.24 -11.03 13.02
CA ILE A 712 8.26 -10.27 12.27
C ILE A 712 8.84 -11.14 11.16
N GLU A 713 8.86 -10.62 9.92
CA GLU A 713 9.57 -11.21 8.77
C GLU A 713 11.06 -10.86 8.79
N ASP A 714 11.91 -11.79 8.33
CA ASP A 714 13.36 -11.63 8.32
C ASP A 714 13.94 -12.10 6.97
N GLU A 715 13.78 -13.39 6.66
CA GLU A 715 14.39 -14.05 5.52
C GLU A 715 13.80 -13.58 4.17
N TYR A 716 12.53 -13.16 4.16
CA TYR A 716 11.81 -12.72 2.96
C TYR A 716 11.41 -11.24 2.98
N ALA A 717 11.84 -10.46 3.99
CA ALA A 717 11.42 -9.07 4.24
C ALA A 717 11.80 -8.06 3.14
N LYS A 718 12.57 -8.47 2.13
CA LYS A 718 12.91 -7.68 0.93
C LYS A 718 12.19 -8.12 -0.35
N HIS A 719 11.60 -9.31 -0.34
CA HIS A 719 10.84 -9.86 -1.47
C HIS A 719 9.33 -9.85 -1.20
N ALA A 720 8.88 -9.50 0.01
CA ALA A 720 7.47 -9.56 0.41
C ALA A 720 6.54 -8.79 -0.56
N ALA A 721 6.81 -7.51 -0.84
CA ALA A 721 6.00 -6.71 -1.75
C ALA A 721 5.91 -7.32 -3.17
N SER A 722 7.04 -7.76 -3.75
CA SER A 722 7.05 -8.37 -5.09
C SER A 722 6.41 -9.76 -5.13
N ILE A 723 6.74 -10.65 -4.18
CA ILE A 723 6.19 -12.02 -4.14
C ILE A 723 4.68 -11.98 -3.92
N GLY A 724 4.22 -11.22 -2.93
CA GLY A 724 2.81 -11.15 -2.57
C GLY A 724 1.95 -10.58 -3.69
N SER A 725 2.41 -9.51 -4.35
CA SER A 725 1.72 -8.95 -5.52
C SER A 725 1.73 -9.92 -6.71
N CYS A 726 2.83 -10.65 -6.93
CA CYS A 726 2.94 -11.65 -7.99
C CYS A 726 1.95 -12.82 -7.79
N TRP A 727 1.86 -13.34 -6.56
CA TRP A 727 0.90 -14.38 -6.18
C TRP A 727 -0.55 -13.91 -6.26
N ALA A 728 -0.83 -12.71 -5.75
CA ALA A 728 -2.15 -12.11 -5.79
C ALA A 728 -2.65 -11.94 -7.23
N GLU A 729 -1.81 -11.43 -8.13
CA GLU A 729 -2.15 -11.28 -9.54
C GLU A 729 -2.21 -12.63 -10.28
N SER A 730 -1.43 -13.66 -9.90
CA SER A 730 -1.58 -15.00 -10.49
C SER A 730 -2.92 -15.64 -10.12
N LEU A 731 -3.31 -15.60 -8.84
CA LEU A 731 -4.63 -16.08 -8.38
C LEU A 731 -5.79 -15.35 -9.08
N ARG A 732 -5.57 -14.08 -9.44
CA ARG A 732 -6.54 -13.22 -10.13
C ARG A 732 -6.59 -13.44 -11.66
N GLN A 733 -5.62 -14.18 -12.22
CA GLN A 733 -5.59 -14.64 -13.61
C GLN A 733 -6.04 -16.10 -13.75
N GLU A 734 -5.98 -16.88 -12.68
CA GLU A 734 -6.55 -18.22 -12.62
C GLU A 734 -8.08 -18.15 -12.79
N VAL A 735 -8.57 -18.77 -13.87
CA VAL A 735 -10.01 -19.01 -14.06
C VAL A 735 -10.50 -19.84 -12.88
N HIS A 736 -11.67 -19.50 -12.31
CA HIS A 736 -12.26 -20.27 -11.22
C HIS A 736 -12.27 -21.77 -11.59
N PRO A 737 -11.83 -22.66 -10.68
CA PRO A 737 -11.68 -24.08 -10.98
C PRO A 737 -13.01 -24.67 -11.43
N ASP A 738 -12.95 -25.65 -12.34
CA ASP A 738 -14.15 -26.37 -12.79
C ASP A 738 -14.90 -26.88 -11.54
N PRO A 739 -16.18 -26.53 -11.33
CA PRO A 739 -16.95 -27.03 -10.19
C PRO A 739 -16.89 -28.56 -10.06
N LYS A 740 -16.71 -29.27 -11.18
CA LYS A 740 -16.48 -30.71 -11.19
C LYS A 740 -15.09 -31.11 -10.70
N GLU A 741 -14.03 -30.36 -11.02
CA GLU A 741 -12.69 -30.62 -10.46
C GLU A 741 -12.68 -30.40 -8.94
N VAL A 742 -13.39 -29.38 -8.45
CA VAL A 742 -13.58 -29.18 -7.00
C VAL A 742 -14.37 -30.36 -6.41
N GLU A 743 -15.48 -30.77 -7.02
CA GLU A 743 -16.25 -31.94 -6.59
C GLU A 743 -15.41 -33.23 -6.56
N ASP A 744 -14.60 -33.48 -7.60
CA ASP A 744 -13.69 -34.63 -7.69
C ASP A 744 -12.52 -34.55 -6.69
N HIS A 745 -12.19 -33.38 -6.12
CA HIS A 745 -11.29 -33.24 -4.96
C HIS A 745 -12.01 -33.53 -3.63
N LEU A 746 -13.21 -32.97 -3.43
CA LEU A 746 -14.00 -33.20 -2.22
C LEU A 746 -14.41 -34.68 -2.09
N ARG A 747 -14.74 -35.36 -3.20
CA ARG A 747 -15.01 -36.82 -3.25
C ARG A 747 -13.79 -37.70 -2.91
N ARG A 748 -12.59 -37.12 -2.78
CA ARG A 748 -11.37 -37.79 -2.30
C ARG A 748 -11.01 -37.44 -0.84
N GLY A 749 -11.84 -36.64 -0.16
CA GLY A 749 -11.60 -36.21 1.23
C GLY A 749 -10.59 -35.07 1.39
N ALA A 750 -10.13 -34.44 0.30
CA ALA A 750 -9.19 -33.33 0.36
C ALA A 750 -9.87 -32.00 0.75
N VAL A 751 -9.12 -31.07 1.35
CA VAL A 751 -9.57 -29.69 1.51
C VAL A 751 -9.28 -28.88 0.24
N TRP A 752 -10.25 -28.10 -0.21
CA TRP A 752 -10.08 -27.09 -1.26
C TRP A 752 -10.21 -25.70 -0.66
N LEU A 753 -9.36 -24.76 -1.08
CA LEU A 753 -9.38 -23.37 -0.65
C LEU A 753 -9.47 -22.42 -1.86
N GLN A 754 -10.51 -21.58 -1.89
CA GLN A 754 -10.55 -20.39 -2.74
C GLN A 754 -10.04 -19.18 -1.95
N VAL A 755 -9.17 -18.35 -2.56
CA VAL A 755 -8.78 -17.04 -2.04
C VAL A 755 -9.37 -15.96 -2.94
N ASP A 756 -10.22 -15.09 -2.40
CA ASP A 756 -10.96 -14.08 -3.16
C ASP A 756 -10.21 -12.73 -3.22
N VAL A 757 -9.17 -12.68 -4.05
CA VAL A 757 -8.25 -11.52 -4.12
C VAL A 757 -8.93 -10.23 -4.63
N GLU A 758 -9.92 -10.32 -5.53
CA GLU A 758 -10.58 -9.13 -6.10
C GLU A 758 -11.31 -8.30 -5.03
N ASN A 759 -11.74 -8.91 -3.91
CA ASN A 759 -12.43 -8.22 -2.83
C ASN A 759 -11.58 -7.14 -2.14
N LEU A 760 -10.25 -7.18 -2.26
CA LEU A 760 -9.36 -6.09 -1.82
C LEU A 760 -9.61 -4.78 -2.55
N PHE A 761 -10.08 -4.82 -3.80
CA PHE A 761 -10.26 -3.65 -4.66
C PHE A 761 -11.70 -3.11 -4.64
N PHE A 762 -12.61 -3.68 -3.84
CA PHE A 762 -13.99 -3.20 -3.70
C PHE A 762 -14.17 -2.14 -2.61
N PHE A 763 -13.08 -1.70 -1.96
CA PHE A 763 -13.07 -0.76 -0.83
C PHE A 763 -12.01 0.33 -1.00
N LEU A 764 -12.32 1.54 -0.55
CA LEU A 764 -11.42 2.68 -0.65
C LEU A 764 -10.27 2.57 0.36
N ARG A 765 -9.03 2.74 -0.10
CA ARG A 765 -7.83 2.45 0.71
C ARG A 765 -7.47 3.53 1.74
N GLY A 766 -8.16 4.67 1.76
CA GLY A 766 -7.81 5.81 2.62
C GLY A 766 -8.98 6.78 2.83
N THR A 767 -8.84 7.63 3.84
CA THR A 767 -9.80 8.70 4.17
C THR A 767 -9.43 9.98 3.44
N PHE A 768 -10.41 10.64 2.81
CA PHE A 768 -10.21 11.81 1.96
C PHE A 768 -11.14 12.97 2.32
N THR A 769 -10.62 14.18 2.19
CA THR A 769 -11.33 15.43 2.53
C THR A 769 -11.04 16.54 1.53
N ALA A 770 -12.04 17.31 1.13
CA ALA A 770 -11.87 18.54 0.36
C ALA A 770 -11.49 19.73 1.26
N GLY A 771 -10.64 20.64 0.79
CA GLY A 771 -10.43 21.95 1.42
C GLY A 771 -11.60 22.89 1.13
N GLY A 772 -12.02 23.69 2.11
CA GLY A 772 -13.07 24.69 1.91
C GLY A 772 -13.14 25.74 3.02
N GLN A 773 -13.98 26.76 2.81
CA GLN A 773 -14.40 27.65 3.89
C GLN A 773 -15.53 26.99 4.68
N THR A 774 -15.38 26.88 5.99
CA THR A 774 -16.50 26.54 6.87
C THR A 774 -17.48 27.72 6.92
N GLY A 775 -18.73 27.48 7.35
CA GLY A 775 -19.75 28.55 7.51
C GLY A 775 -19.39 29.65 8.51
N SER A 776 -18.25 29.55 9.20
CA SER A 776 -17.69 30.57 10.10
C SER A 776 -16.57 31.41 9.45
N GLY A 777 -16.27 31.20 8.17
CA GLY A 777 -15.18 31.87 7.45
C GLY A 777 -13.77 31.33 7.75
N SER A 778 -13.64 30.41 8.71
CA SER A 778 -12.38 29.70 8.97
C SER A 778 -12.15 28.61 7.93
N ALA A 779 -10.89 28.45 7.51
CA ALA A 779 -10.47 27.33 6.67
C ALA A 779 -10.68 26.01 7.41
N GLY A 780 -11.25 25.02 6.72
CA GLY A 780 -11.48 23.69 7.28
C GLY A 780 -11.65 22.65 6.17
N THR A 781 -11.77 21.39 6.58
CA THR A 781 -11.91 20.26 5.66
C THR A 781 -13.33 19.72 5.66
N THR A 782 -13.85 19.40 4.48
CA THR A 782 -15.12 18.71 4.28
C THR A 782 -14.83 17.24 4.01
N PRO A 783 -15.35 16.28 4.81
CA PRO A 783 -15.22 14.85 4.49
C PRO A 783 -15.81 14.51 3.13
N LEU A 784 -15.09 13.72 2.33
CA LEU A 784 -15.58 13.17 1.07
C LEU A 784 -15.86 11.68 1.20
N PHE A 785 -14.86 10.94 1.66
CA PHE A 785 -14.84 9.49 1.75
C PHE A 785 -14.01 9.06 2.96
N SER A 786 -14.32 7.90 3.54
CA SER A 786 -13.49 7.27 4.57
C SER A 786 -12.81 6.02 4.04
N SER A 787 -11.69 5.67 4.67
CA SER A 787 -11.04 4.38 4.43
C SER A 787 -11.99 3.22 4.76
N GLY A 788 -11.97 2.16 3.95
CA GLY A 788 -12.85 1.00 4.09
C GLY A 788 -14.28 1.21 3.58
N ASP A 789 -14.63 2.40 3.05
CA ASP A 789 -15.92 2.63 2.41
C ASP A 789 -16.00 1.84 1.09
N ARG A 790 -17.14 1.19 0.83
CA ARG A 790 -17.33 0.33 -0.35
C ARG A 790 -17.46 1.16 -1.63
N LEU A 791 -16.80 0.73 -2.70
CA LEU A 791 -16.98 1.25 -4.05
C LEU A 791 -18.21 0.59 -4.71
N PRO A 792 -19.34 1.29 -4.91
CA PRO A 792 -20.48 0.74 -5.66
C PRO A 792 -20.19 0.73 -7.16
N GLN A 793 -20.93 -0.11 -7.91
CA GLN A 793 -21.01 0.04 -9.36
C GLN A 793 -21.91 1.24 -9.70
N LEU A 794 -21.35 2.27 -10.36
CA LEU A 794 -22.11 3.42 -10.86
C LEU A 794 -22.31 3.30 -12.37
N GLY A 795 -23.48 2.79 -12.77
CA GLY A 795 -23.87 2.67 -14.18
C GLY A 795 -23.59 1.31 -14.81
N GLY A 796 -23.66 1.26 -16.15
CA GLY A 796 -23.74 0.02 -16.92
C GLY A 796 -22.41 -0.56 -17.42
N ASP A 797 -21.29 0.13 -17.30
CA ASP A 797 -19.99 -0.28 -17.87
C ASP A 797 -19.23 -1.32 -17.02
N GLY A 798 -19.48 -1.33 -15.71
CA GLY A 798 -18.81 -2.17 -14.72
C GLY A 798 -17.68 -1.48 -13.94
N GLN A 799 -17.56 -0.15 -14.00
CA GLN A 799 -16.64 0.58 -13.14
C GLN A 799 -17.15 0.64 -11.69
N LEU A 800 -16.24 0.52 -10.72
CA LEU A 800 -16.51 0.68 -9.30
C LEU A 800 -16.01 2.06 -8.87
N ILE A 801 -16.94 2.93 -8.48
CA ILE A 801 -16.68 4.36 -8.25
C ILE A 801 -17.47 4.78 -7.00
N ILE A 802 -16.82 5.43 -6.05
CA ILE A 802 -17.50 6.12 -4.95
C ILE A 802 -17.65 7.61 -5.28
N ARG A 803 -18.84 8.16 -5.01
CA ARG A 803 -19.17 9.58 -5.18
C ARG A 803 -19.65 10.13 -3.83
N ASN A 804 -19.20 11.33 -3.45
CA ASN A 804 -19.56 11.91 -2.15
C ASN A 804 -21.05 12.33 -2.12
N ASP A 805 -21.64 12.60 -0.95
CA ASP A 805 -23.09 12.82 -0.81
C ASP A 805 -23.59 14.24 -1.16
N ARG A 806 -22.69 15.21 -1.37
CA ARG A 806 -23.01 16.65 -1.38
C ARG A 806 -22.29 17.46 -2.45
N TRP A 807 -23.01 18.42 -2.99
CA TRP A 807 -22.48 19.52 -3.80
C TRP A 807 -21.77 20.56 -2.92
N ILE A 808 -20.45 20.65 -3.03
CA ILE A 808 -19.57 21.55 -2.28
C ILE A 808 -19.36 22.85 -3.09
N GLY A 809 -19.15 24.00 -2.43
CA GLY A 809 -18.78 25.25 -3.10
C GLY A 809 -17.43 25.11 -3.82
N LEU A 810 -17.36 25.52 -5.09
CA LEU A 810 -16.09 25.51 -5.83
C LEU A 810 -15.16 26.62 -5.32
N THR A 811 -13.92 26.27 -5.02
CA THR A 811 -12.83 27.21 -4.69
C THR A 811 -11.90 27.39 -5.90
N GLU A 812 -11.18 28.51 -5.96
CA GLU A 812 -10.21 28.85 -7.02
C GLU A 812 -9.25 27.69 -7.35
N SER A 813 -8.76 27.03 -6.29
CA SER A 813 -8.18 25.69 -6.34
C SER A 813 -9.03 24.78 -5.46
N PHE A 814 -9.72 23.82 -6.08
CA PHE A 814 -10.50 22.80 -5.36
C PHE A 814 -9.57 21.63 -5.03
N GLN A 815 -9.12 21.56 -3.78
CA GLN A 815 -8.07 20.65 -3.33
C GLN A 815 -8.63 19.50 -2.52
N VAL A 816 -8.12 18.29 -2.75
CA VAL A 816 -8.44 17.08 -2.00
C VAL A 816 -7.18 16.55 -1.32
N TYR A 817 -7.32 16.23 -0.04
CA TYR A 817 -6.26 15.69 0.80
C TYR A 817 -6.61 14.26 1.23
N ARG A 818 -5.59 13.39 1.29
CA ARG A 818 -5.65 12.08 1.94
C ARG A 818 -5.11 12.20 3.37
N GLN A 819 -5.78 11.62 4.34
CA GLN A 819 -5.32 11.66 5.74
C GLN A 819 -4.29 10.55 6.03
N LYS A 820 -3.11 10.90 6.57
CA LYS A 820 -2.13 9.96 7.16
C LYS A 820 -2.59 9.47 8.54
N SER A 821 -3.09 10.41 9.34
CA SER A 821 -3.55 10.24 10.72
C SER A 821 -4.81 11.07 10.96
N THR A 822 -5.31 11.15 12.19
CA THR A 822 -6.43 12.04 12.54
C THR A 822 -6.13 13.54 12.37
N SER A 823 -4.86 13.93 12.20
CA SER A 823 -4.43 15.33 12.16
C SER A 823 -3.44 15.70 11.05
N GLU A 824 -3.01 14.76 10.20
CA GLU A 824 -1.95 14.98 9.21
C GLU A 824 -2.45 14.70 7.78
N PRO A 825 -2.89 15.73 7.04
CA PRO A 825 -3.28 15.61 5.65
C PRO A 825 -2.08 15.63 4.68
N VAL A 826 -2.17 14.84 3.62
CA VAL A 826 -1.30 14.87 2.43
C VAL A 826 -2.10 15.37 1.25
N TYR A 827 -1.52 16.28 0.46
CA TYR A 827 -2.13 16.76 -0.78
C TYR A 827 -2.21 15.63 -1.81
N TRP A 828 -3.42 15.29 -2.27
CA TRP A 828 -3.64 14.14 -3.14
C TRP A 828 -3.91 14.53 -4.59
N THR A 829 -4.81 15.49 -4.79
CA THR A 829 -5.28 15.92 -6.11
C THR A 829 -6.01 17.26 -6.03
N PHE A 830 -6.14 17.96 -7.16
CA PHE A 830 -6.82 19.24 -7.23
C PHE A 830 -7.47 19.51 -8.60
N PHE A 831 -8.36 20.48 -8.63
CA PHE A 831 -8.86 21.09 -9.86
C PHE A 831 -8.68 22.61 -9.83
N ARG A 832 -8.25 23.17 -10.96
CA ARG A 832 -8.22 24.62 -11.25
C ARG A 832 -8.76 24.82 -12.67
N VAL A 833 -9.65 25.79 -12.86
CA VAL A 833 -10.24 26.09 -14.18
C VAL A 833 -9.17 26.51 -15.18
N ALA A 834 -8.20 27.33 -14.76
CA ALA A 834 -7.08 27.77 -15.59
C ALA A 834 -6.22 26.60 -16.10
N ASP A 835 -5.78 25.70 -15.20
CA ASP A 835 -4.99 24.51 -15.55
C ASP A 835 -5.77 23.57 -16.48
N TYR A 836 -7.07 23.39 -16.22
CA TYR A 836 -7.92 22.58 -17.09
C TYR A 836 -7.98 23.14 -18.51
N LEU A 837 -8.19 24.46 -18.66
CA LEU A 837 -8.22 25.15 -19.96
C LEU A 837 -6.84 25.26 -20.63
N GLN A 838 -5.75 25.22 -19.87
CA GLN A 838 -4.40 25.13 -20.42
C GLN A 838 -4.14 23.74 -21.03
N ALA A 839 -4.62 22.67 -20.39
CA ALA A 839 -4.51 21.31 -20.89
C ALA A 839 -5.57 20.98 -21.97
N ASN A 840 -6.75 21.58 -21.90
CA ASN A 840 -7.91 21.34 -22.77
C ASN A 840 -8.52 22.68 -23.23
N PRO A 841 -7.94 23.36 -24.24
CA PRO A 841 -8.41 24.69 -24.64
C PRO A 841 -9.81 24.66 -25.28
N GLU A 842 -10.78 25.39 -24.70
CA GLU A 842 -12.12 25.64 -25.27
C GLU A 842 -12.14 26.95 -26.09
N PRO A 843 -12.14 26.93 -27.44
CA PRO A 843 -11.97 28.14 -28.23
C PRO A 843 -13.15 29.11 -28.09
N GLY A 844 -12.85 30.34 -27.67
CA GLY A 844 -13.87 31.38 -27.46
C GLY A 844 -14.69 31.23 -26.18
N PHE A 845 -14.31 30.32 -25.28
CA PHE A 845 -14.75 30.38 -23.89
C PHE A 845 -13.83 31.33 -23.10
N ALA A 846 -14.44 32.12 -22.21
CA ALA A 846 -13.78 32.91 -21.19
C ALA A 846 -14.67 32.84 -19.96
N TYR A 847 -14.18 32.20 -18.90
CA TYR A 847 -14.99 31.86 -17.73
C TYR A 847 -15.25 33.09 -16.86
N ASP A 848 -16.45 33.18 -16.27
CA ASP A 848 -16.83 34.28 -15.39
C ASP A 848 -16.42 33.98 -13.93
N GLU A 849 -15.35 34.62 -13.45
CA GLU A 849 -14.79 34.39 -12.11
C GLU A 849 -15.79 34.52 -10.96
N ASP A 850 -16.81 35.38 -11.07
CA ASP A 850 -17.83 35.49 -10.03
C ASP A 850 -18.82 34.32 -10.11
N VAL A 851 -19.33 33.98 -11.30
CA VAL A 851 -20.23 32.82 -11.48
C VAL A 851 -19.54 31.52 -11.02
N TRP A 852 -18.27 31.33 -11.38
CA TRP A 852 -17.49 30.15 -11.01
C TRP A 852 -17.19 30.06 -9.50
N ARG A 853 -17.26 31.18 -8.78
CA ARG A 853 -17.05 31.26 -7.33
C ARG A 853 -18.35 31.24 -6.52
N THR A 854 -19.47 31.71 -7.05
CA THR A 854 -20.77 31.76 -6.34
C THR A 854 -21.71 30.61 -6.68
N ASP A 855 -21.84 30.29 -7.97
CA ASP A 855 -22.95 29.47 -8.50
C ASP A 855 -22.52 28.04 -8.83
N ILE A 856 -21.24 27.83 -9.15
CA ILE A 856 -20.71 26.50 -9.46
C ILE A 856 -20.49 25.71 -8.19
N ARG A 857 -20.81 24.42 -8.27
CA ARG A 857 -20.62 23.42 -7.22
C ARG A 857 -19.83 22.23 -7.74
N ALA A 858 -19.12 21.57 -6.84
CA ALA A 858 -18.29 20.41 -7.08
C ALA A 858 -18.81 19.18 -6.31
N MET A 859 -18.79 18.01 -6.93
CA MET A 859 -18.70 16.72 -6.25
C MET A 859 -17.39 16.03 -6.65
N VAL A 860 -16.97 15.01 -5.90
CA VAL A 860 -15.81 14.17 -6.24
C VAL A 860 -16.27 12.74 -6.49
N GLU A 861 -15.70 12.12 -7.51
CA GLU A 861 -15.70 10.68 -7.76
C GLU A 861 -14.28 10.13 -7.59
N ALA A 862 -14.16 8.93 -7.01
CA ALA A 862 -12.91 8.18 -6.91
C ALA A 862 -13.12 6.69 -7.26
N ASP A 863 -12.14 6.09 -7.94
CA ASP A 863 -12.19 4.70 -8.41
C ASP A 863 -11.31 3.71 -7.58
N THR A 864 -11.17 2.49 -8.09
CA THR A 864 -10.37 1.38 -7.50
C THR A 864 -8.88 1.68 -7.31
N ASP A 865 -8.35 2.60 -8.10
CA ASP A 865 -6.95 3.02 -8.07
C ASP A 865 -6.78 4.36 -7.35
N MET A 866 -7.89 4.98 -6.91
CA MET A 866 -7.95 6.31 -6.30
C MET A 866 -7.53 7.43 -7.28
N ASP A 867 -7.71 7.21 -8.58
CA ASP A 867 -7.78 8.30 -9.55
C ASP A 867 -9.13 9.03 -9.37
N MET A 868 -9.12 10.35 -9.51
CA MET A 868 -10.22 11.20 -9.05
C MET A 868 -10.72 12.15 -10.13
N HIS A 869 -12.04 12.35 -10.12
CA HIS A 869 -12.73 13.21 -11.05
C HIS A 869 -13.62 14.20 -10.29
N VAL A 870 -13.60 15.46 -10.71
CA VAL A 870 -14.54 16.48 -10.22
C VAL A 870 -15.76 16.51 -11.13
N LEU A 871 -16.95 16.52 -10.52
CA LEU A 871 -18.21 16.81 -11.20
C LEU A 871 -18.58 18.26 -10.95
N LEU A 872 -18.79 19.03 -12.01
CA LEU A 872 -19.04 20.48 -11.95
C LEU A 872 -20.45 20.78 -12.43
N CYS A 873 -21.26 21.45 -11.60
CA CYS A 873 -22.64 21.82 -11.90
C CYS A 873 -22.91 23.27 -11.51
N ARG A 874 -23.72 24.00 -12.30
CA ARG A 874 -24.26 25.31 -11.90
C ARG A 874 -25.59 25.15 -11.18
N GLY A 875 -25.72 25.78 -10.02
CA GLY A 875 -26.95 25.79 -9.21
C GLY A 875 -26.95 24.78 -8.05
N PRO A 876 -28.08 24.64 -7.33
CA PRO A 876 -28.16 23.86 -6.10
C PRO A 876 -28.31 22.34 -6.31
N ALA A 877 -28.72 21.91 -7.50
CA ALA A 877 -28.98 20.51 -7.82
C ALA A 877 -28.73 20.23 -9.31
N PRO A 878 -28.33 19.00 -9.70
CA PRO A 878 -28.15 18.60 -11.07
C PRO A 878 -29.49 18.17 -11.71
N HIS A 879 -29.52 18.18 -13.04
CA HIS A 879 -30.56 17.55 -13.84
C HIS A 879 -30.15 16.11 -14.18
N TYR A 880 -31.13 15.20 -14.30
CA TYR A 880 -30.91 13.78 -14.58
C TYR A 880 -31.44 13.40 -15.96
N ALA A 881 -30.72 12.57 -16.70
CA ALA A 881 -31.10 12.09 -18.02
C ALA A 881 -31.89 10.77 -17.91
N VAL A 882 -33.16 10.77 -18.34
CA VAL A 882 -34.06 9.61 -18.29
C VAL A 882 -34.73 9.43 -19.66
N GLY A 883 -34.49 8.31 -20.35
CA GLY A 883 -35.00 8.11 -21.71
C GLY A 883 -34.94 6.66 -22.18
N HIS A 884 -35.80 6.32 -23.16
CA HIS A 884 -36.12 4.94 -23.54
C HIS A 884 -34.91 4.13 -24.06
N ASP A 885 -33.94 4.76 -24.71
CA ASP A 885 -32.82 4.04 -25.38
C ASP A 885 -31.67 3.63 -24.45
N ARG A 886 -31.72 3.92 -23.14
CA ARG A 886 -30.53 3.80 -22.25
C ARG A 886 -30.63 2.71 -21.17
N HIS A 887 -31.73 2.62 -20.43
CA HIS A 887 -31.92 1.66 -19.33
C HIS A 887 -33.33 1.04 -19.34
N GLY A 888 -33.58 0.08 -18.44
CA GLY A 888 -34.78 -0.75 -18.42
C GLY A 888 -36.08 0.01 -18.15
N VAL A 889 -36.66 0.59 -19.21
CA VAL A 889 -37.98 1.24 -19.16
C VAL A 889 -39.10 0.20 -19.23
N LEU A 890 -40.09 0.38 -18.38
CA LEU A 890 -41.41 -0.26 -18.49
C LEU A 890 -42.44 0.86 -18.37
N ASP A 891 -42.81 1.43 -19.52
CA ASP A 891 -43.83 2.48 -19.57
C ASP A 891 -45.13 1.94 -18.98
N ALA A 892 -45.57 2.53 -17.86
CA ALA A 892 -46.87 2.25 -17.28
C ALA A 892 -47.95 2.59 -18.32
N PRO A 893 -49.03 1.79 -18.44
CA PRO A 893 -50.00 1.94 -19.54
C PRO A 893 -50.59 3.37 -19.55
N PRO A 894 -50.37 4.17 -20.61
CA PRO A 894 -50.69 5.59 -20.60
C PRO A 894 -52.21 5.80 -20.64
N GLY A 895 -52.80 6.04 -19.46
CA GLY A 895 -54.24 6.22 -19.32
C GLY A 895 -54.69 6.67 -17.92
N GLU A 896 -54.25 6.00 -16.86
CA GLU A 896 -54.74 6.27 -15.50
C GLU A 896 -53.74 7.10 -14.68
N ARG A 897 -54.04 8.39 -14.53
CA ARG A 897 -53.27 9.33 -13.69
C ARG A 897 -53.51 9.06 -12.21
N HIS A 898 -52.74 8.15 -11.63
CA HIS A 898 -52.73 7.90 -10.18
C HIS A 898 -51.90 8.95 -9.40
N LEU A 899 -51.12 9.79 -10.08
CA LEU A 899 -50.44 10.95 -9.50
C LEU A 899 -51.44 11.89 -8.81
N GLY A 900 -51.20 12.25 -7.54
CA GLY A 900 -52.09 13.11 -6.75
C GLY A 900 -53.30 12.37 -6.16
N THR A 901 -53.33 11.04 -6.23
CA THR A 901 -54.27 10.23 -5.43
C THR A 901 -53.66 9.93 -4.05
N PRO A 902 -54.47 9.78 -2.99
CA PRO A 902 -53.98 9.36 -1.67
C PRO A 902 -53.64 7.87 -1.72
N ALA A 903 -52.47 7.56 -2.28
CA ALA A 903 -51.97 6.21 -2.52
C ALA A 903 -50.43 6.21 -2.50
N SER A 904 -49.83 5.04 -2.33
CA SER A 904 -48.37 4.85 -2.40
C SER A 904 -48.00 3.80 -3.44
N ILE A 905 -46.89 4.01 -4.14
CA ILE A 905 -46.25 2.93 -4.92
C ILE A 905 -45.42 2.10 -3.95
N VAL A 906 -45.76 0.82 -3.83
CA VAL A 906 -45.07 -0.15 -2.97
C VAL A 906 -44.33 -1.17 -3.84
N VAL A 907 -43.13 -1.59 -3.42
CA VAL A 907 -42.34 -2.63 -4.10
C VAL A 907 -42.34 -3.91 -3.27
N ASN A 908 -42.49 -5.05 -3.94
CA ASN A 908 -42.39 -6.36 -3.33
C ASN A 908 -41.43 -7.26 -4.15
N PRO A 909 -40.31 -7.74 -3.56
CA PRO A 909 -39.43 -8.74 -4.18
C PRO A 909 -39.93 -10.18 -3.95
N GLY A 910 -41.14 -10.38 -3.44
CA GLY A 910 -41.70 -11.69 -3.09
C GLY A 910 -42.02 -12.60 -4.29
N ILE A 911 -41.97 -13.91 -4.02
CA ILE A 911 -42.37 -14.95 -4.99
C ILE A 911 -43.89 -14.90 -5.20
N PRO A 912 -44.40 -14.93 -6.45
CA PRO A 912 -45.84 -14.98 -6.72
C PRO A 912 -46.56 -16.09 -5.97
N GLY A 913 -47.62 -15.75 -5.24
CA GLY A 913 -48.42 -16.69 -4.45
C GLY A 913 -47.81 -17.13 -3.12
N SER A 914 -46.74 -16.49 -2.63
CA SER A 914 -46.25 -16.70 -1.26
C SER A 914 -47.18 -16.06 -0.21
N MET A 915 -47.01 -16.40 1.08
CA MET A 915 -47.68 -15.70 2.17
C MET A 915 -47.20 -14.25 2.39
N THR A 916 -46.26 -13.77 1.57
CA THR A 916 -45.77 -12.39 1.56
C THR A 916 -46.10 -11.67 0.24
N ASP A 917 -46.82 -12.30 -0.69
CA ASP A 917 -47.31 -11.60 -1.88
C ASP A 917 -48.33 -10.52 -1.47
N GLY A 918 -48.16 -9.32 -2.01
CA GLY A 918 -48.83 -8.10 -1.52
C GLY A 918 -48.18 -7.40 -0.31
N VAL A 919 -47.28 -8.02 0.46
CA VAL A 919 -46.53 -7.33 1.54
C VAL A 919 -45.35 -6.54 0.98
N GLY A 920 -45.64 -5.47 0.23
CA GLY A 920 -44.65 -4.53 -0.30
C GLY A 920 -44.34 -3.33 0.62
N GLU A 921 -43.09 -2.85 0.55
CA GLU A 921 -42.59 -1.64 1.21
C GLU A 921 -42.88 -0.38 0.36
N PRO A 922 -43.32 0.75 0.94
CA PRO A 922 -43.59 1.98 0.20
C PRO A 922 -42.29 2.64 -0.29
N VAL A 923 -42.25 2.98 -1.59
CA VAL A 923 -41.12 3.64 -2.24
C VAL A 923 -41.45 5.10 -2.59
N PHE A 924 -42.69 5.37 -3.00
CA PHE A 924 -43.19 6.73 -3.25
C PHE A 924 -44.59 6.90 -2.65
N ASP A 925 -44.84 8.04 -1.99
CA ASP A 925 -46.19 8.46 -1.58
C ASP A 925 -46.71 9.50 -2.59
N LEU A 926 -47.85 9.24 -3.21
CA LEU A 926 -48.42 10.07 -4.28
C LEU A 926 -49.39 11.14 -3.74
N SER A 927 -49.61 11.19 -2.42
CA SER A 927 -50.58 12.09 -1.78
C SER A 927 -50.21 13.58 -1.84
N ASP A 928 -48.93 13.92 -1.94
CA ASP A 928 -48.43 15.28 -2.21
C ASP A 928 -47.29 15.24 -3.25
N LEU A 929 -47.63 15.58 -4.50
CA LEU A 929 -46.68 15.60 -5.60
C LEU A 929 -45.65 16.72 -5.52
N ASP A 930 -45.97 17.85 -4.85
CA ASP A 930 -45.10 19.01 -4.83
C ASP A 930 -43.98 18.90 -3.78
N THR A 931 -44.17 18.07 -2.75
CA THR A 931 -43.07 17.63 -1.86
C THR A 931 -42.39 16.35 -2.31
N LEU A 932 -43.03 15.50 -3.12
CA LEU A 932 -42.42 14.30 -3.70
C LEU A 932 -41.42 14.63 -4.83
N LEU A 933 -41.84 15.42 -5.83
CA LEU A 933 -41.15 15.59 -7.11
C LEU A 933 -40.01 16.63 -7.03
N THR A 934 -38.94 16.21 -6.35
CA THR A 934 -37.79 17.03 -5.93
C THR A 934 -36.62 17.07 -6.92
N ALA A 935 -36.58 16.19 -7.90
CA ALA A 935 -35.55 16.13 -8.94
C ALA A 935 -36.04 16.77 -10.26
N THR A 936 -35.09 17.20 -11.10
CA THR A 936 -35.38 17.69 -12.46
C THR A 936 -34.79 16.72 -13.49
N PHE A 937 -35.63 16.29 -14.42
CA PHE A 937 -35.34 15.27 -15.43
C PHE A 937 -35.34 15.85 -16.85
N VAL A 938 -34.60 15.23 -17.76
CA VAL A 938 -34.60 15.49 -19.22
C VAL A 938 -34.61 14.20 -20.02
N THR A 939 -35.28 14.19 -21.18
CA THR A 939 -35.31 13.03 -22.11
C THR A 939 -34.22 13.04 -23.18
N GLU A 940 -33.72 14.23 -23.55
CA GLU A 940 -32.79 14.42 -24.67
C GLU A 940 -31.54 15.22 -24.26
N SER A 941 -30.52 15.20 -25.12
CA SER A 941 -29.24 15.90 -24.93
C SER A 941 -29.08 17.08 -25.90
N GLY A 942 -28.90 18.28 -25.35
CA GLY A 942 -28.71 19.56 -26.06
C GLY A 942 -29.04 20.73 -25.12
N GLU A 943 -28.72 21.97 -25.48
CA GLU A 943 -29.03 23.14 -24.62
C GLU A 943 -30.55 23.29 -24.42
N ASP A 944 -31.34 23.18 -25.51
CA ASP A 944 -32.81 23.37 -25.54
C ASP A 944 -33.65 22.18 -24.98
N ALA A 945 -33.03 21.17 -24.37
CA ALA A 945 -33.75 19.96 -23.92
C ALA A 945 -34.79 20.25 -22.82
N GLU A 946 -36.05 19.83 -23.03
CA GLU A 946 -37.17 20.04 -22.12
C GLU A 946 -36.94 19.41 -20.74
N THR A 947 -37.06 20.23 -19.69
CA THR A 947 -36.95 19.83 -18.29
C THR A 947 -38.32 19.63 -17.65
N PHE A 948 -38.50 18.53 -16.92
CA PHE A 948 -39.72 18.18 -16.19
C PHE A 948 -39.38 17.64 -14.80
N ARG A 949 -40.34 17.63 -13.87
CA ARG A 949 -40.09 17.17 -12.49
C ARG A 949 -40.16 15.65 -12.33
N GLY A 950 -39.42 15.14 -11.35
CA GLY A 950 -39.41 13.73 -10.98
C GLY A 950 -38.87 13.46 -9.58
N VAL A 951 -38.78 12.19 -9.25
CA VAL A 951 -38.24 11.65 -7.99
C VAL A 951 -37.57 10.31 -8.27
N PHE A 952 -36.60 9.91 -7.45
CA PHE A 952 -36.05 8.55 -7.50
C PHE A 952 -35.68 8.05 -6.10
N ALA A 953 -35.66 6.73 -5.94
CA ALA A 953 -35.38 6.04 -4.69
C ALA A 953 -34.66 4.71 -4.95
N GLU A 954 -33.94 4.21 -3.96
CA GLU A 954 -33.25 2.93 -4.01
C GLU A 954 -34.22 1.75 -3.88
N LEU A 955 -33.97 0.69 -4.65
CA LEU A 955 -34.74 -0.55 -4.61
C LEU A 955 -34.09 -1.58 -3.67
N PRO A 956 -34.88 -2.42 -2.98
CA PRO A 956 -34.34 -3.57 -2.28
C PRO A 956 -33.66 -4.54 -3.27
N PRO A 957 -32.71 -5.37 -2.83
CA PRO A 957 -32.06 -6.36 -3.70
C PRO A 957 -33.07 -7.24 -4.43
N PRO A 958 -32.89 -7.51 -5.73
CA PRO A 958 -33.87 -8.26 -6.50
C PRO A 958 -33.89 -9.74 -6.11
N ALA A 959 -35.09 -10.30 -6.06
CA ALA A 959 -35.29 -11.74 -6.01
C ALA A 959 -35.11 -12.39 -7.41
N PRO A 960 -35.08 -13.73 -7.52
CA PRO A 960 -34.91 -14.44 -8.80
C PRO A 960 -35.96 -14.12 -9.88
N TYR A 961 -37.08 -13.50 -9.52
CA TYR A 961 -38.17 -13.09 -10.41
C TYR A 961 -38.29 -11.56 -10.57
N GLY A 962 -37.37 -10.79 -9.96
CA GLY A 962 -37.34 -9.33 -10.00
C GLY A 962 -38.23 -8.62 -8.98
N TRP A 963 -38.62 -7.39 -9.32
CA TRP A 963 -39.46 -6.52 -8.50
C TRP A 963 -40.89 -6.47 -9.02
N ARG A 964 -41.87 -6.46 -8.11
CA ARG A 964 -43.29 -6.24 -8.43
C ARG A 964 -43.74 -4.94 -7.75
N PHE A 965 -44.23 -4.00 -8.55
CA PHE A 965 -44.69 -2.69 -8.11
C PHE A 965 -46.21 -2.68 -8.03
N TYR A 966 -46.76 -2.19 -6.92
CA TYR A 966 -48.20 -2.08 -6.70
C TYR A 966 -48.59 -0.67 -6.26
N LEU A 967 -49.83 -0.27 -6.55
CA LEU A 967 -50.45 0.95 -6.04
C LEU A 967 -51.34 0.57 -4.83
N ARG A 968 -51.01 1.12 -3.65
CA ARG A 968 -51.71 0.90 -2.38
C ARG A 968 -52.50 2.15 -1.98
N PRO A 969 -53.84 2.13 -1.90
CA PRO A 969 -54.62 3.26 -1.38
C PRO A 969 -54.31 3.56 0.10
N HIS A 970 -54.21 4.84 0.46
CA HIS A 970 -54.13 5.27 1.86
C HIS A 970 -55.38 4.77 2.63
N GLY A 971 -55.16 4.18 3.80
CA GLY A 971 -56.23 3.59 4.63
C GLY A 971 -56.47 2.10 4.40
N ALA A 972 -55.90 1.49 3.35
CA ALA A 972 -55.73 0.04 3.30
C ALA A 972 -54.66 -0.40 4.33
N GLY A 973 -54.94 -1.45 5.10
CA GLY A 973 -53.96 -2.01 6.03
C GLY A 973 -52.87 -2.79 5.31
N THR A 974 -51.68 -2.93 5.90
CA THR A 974 -50.58 -3.77 5.37
C THR A 974 -50.89 -5.27 5.32
N GLN A 975 -52.09 -5.68 5.75
CA GLN A 975 -52.62 -7.04 5.66
C GLN A 975 -53.75 -7.18 4.61
N ASP A 976 -54.30 -6.08 4.09
CA ASP A 976 -55.34 -6.07 3.05
C ASP A 976 -54.74 -6.13 1.64
N ALA A 977 -53.94 -7.16 1.38
CA ALA A 977 -53.26 -7.39 0.08
C ALA A 977 -54.22 -7.48 -1.14
N GLY A 978 -55.54 -7.63 -0.90
CA GLY A 978 -56.57 -7.58 -1.94
C GLY A 978 -56.95 -6.17 -2.41
N ALA A 979 -56.41 -5.10 -1.80
CA ALA A 979 -56.63 -3.71 -2.20
C ALA A 979 -55.48 -3.12 -3.07
N ASP A 980 -54.34 -3.82 -3.15
CA ASP A 980 -53.17 -3.38 -3.90
C ASP A 980 -53.30 -3.71 -5.39
N THR A 981 -53.20 -2.70 -6.26
CA THR A 981 -53.29 -2.89 -7.73
C THR A 981 -51.89 -3.06 -8.32
N LEU A 982 -51.62 -4.17 -9.03
CA LEU A 982 -50.32 -4.40 -9.69
C LEU A 982 -50.10 -3.37 -10.81
N VAL A 983 -49.03 -2.59 -10.70
CA VAL A 983 -48.61 -1.56 -11.68
C VAL A 983 -47.62 -2.16 -12.69
N ALA A 984 -46.60 -2.86 -12.21
CA ALA A 984 -45.50 -3.37 -13.05
C ALA A 984 -44.82 -4.61 -12.45
N THR A 985 -44.13 -5.38 -13.29
CA THR A 985 -43.15 -6.41 -12.88
C THR A 985 -41.89 -6.23 -13.72
N VAL A 986 -40.72 -6.09 -13.09
CA VAL A 986 -39.44 -5.81 -13.76
C VAL A 986 -38.40 -6.84 -13.33
N SER A 987 -37.84 -7.60 -14.27
CA SER A 987 -36.72 -8.50 -14.04
C SER A 987 -35.38 -7.74 -14.10
N PRO A 988 -34.37 -8.07 -13.26
CA PRO A 988 -33.05 -7.43 -13.33
C PRO A 988 -32.36 -7.68 -14.67
N SER A 989 -32.65 -8.81 -15.32
CA SER A 989 -32.14 -9.14 -16.65
C SER A 989 -32.67 -8.24 -17.78
N GLN A 990 -33.66 -7.39 -17.51
CA GLN A 990 -34.14 -6.35 -18.43
C GLN A 990 -33.41 -5.02 -18.23
N VAL A 991 -32.60 -4.88 -17.17
CA VAL A 991 -31.84 -3.66 -16.87
C VAL A 991 -30.41 -3.82 -17.41
N THR A 992 -30.10 -3.05 -18.45
CA THR A 992 -28.82 -3.12 -19.16
C THR A 992 -27.61 -2.77 -18.28
N GLY A 993 -26.56 -3.59 -18.37
CA GLY A 993 -25.25 -3.33 -17.78
C GLY A 993 -24.38 -4.57 -17.64
N ARG A 994 -23.10 -4.37 -17.36
CA ARG A 994 -22.12 -5.43 -17.07
C ARG A 994 -22.13 -5.77 -15.58
N ASP A 995 -22.28 -7.06 -15.25
CA ASP A 995 -22.10 -7.55 -13.88
C ASP A 995 -20.62 -7.64 -13.49
N VAL A 996 -20.32 -7.24 -12.26
CA VAL A 996 -18.99 -7.35 -11.63
C VAL A 996 -19.07 -8.47 -10.59
N PRO A 997 -18.35 -9.59 -10.75
CA PRO A 997 -18.36 -10.69 -9.78
C PRO A 997 -18.03 -10.21 -8.36
N GLY A 998 -18.80 -10.69 -7.37
CA GLY A 998 -18.66 -10.29 -5.96
C GLY A 998 -19.33 -8.96 -5.59
N VAL A 999 -19.63 -8.08 -6.55
CA VAL A 999 -20.34 -6.83 -6.30
C VAL A 999 -21.82 -6.97 -6.65
N ALA A 1000 -22.68 -6.82 -5.64
CA ALA A 1000 -24.12 -6.77 -5.86
C ALA A 1000 -24.49 -5.44 -6.54
N PRO A 1001 -25.12 -5.45 -7.73
CA PRO A 1001 -25.53 -4.21 -8.38
C PRO A 1001 -26.60 -3.48 -7.58
N ARG A 1002 -26.41 -2.17 -7.42
CA ARG A 1002 -27.39 -1.24 -6.87
C ARG A 1002 -28.43 -0.93 -7.94
N PHE A 1003 -29.69 -0.77 -7.55
CA PHE A 1003 -30.77 -0.36 -8.46
C PHE A 1003 -31.58 0.76 -7.84
N THR A 1004 -32.05 1.68 -8.68
CA THR A 1004 -33.00 2.72 -8.29
C THR A 1004 -34.24 2.66 -9.17
N VAL A 1005 -35.36 3.14 -8.66
CA VAL A 1005 -36.57 3.42 -9.45
C VAL A 1005 -36.78 4.92 -9.48
N SER A 1006 -37.23 5.44 -10.62
CA SER A 1006 -37.66 6.84 -10.77
C SER A 1006 -39.12 6.93 -11.19
N LEU A 1007 -39.81 7.96 -10.72
CA LEU A 1007 -41.15 8.38 -11.16
C LEU A 1007 -41.07 9.85 -11.61
N ASP A 1008 -41.82 10.23 -12.64
CA ASP A 1008 -41.91 11.62 -13.10
C ASP A 1008 -43.35 12.19 -13.05
N GLU A 1009 -43.48 13.49 -13.34
CA GLU A 1009 -44.78 14.18 -13.35
C GLU A 1009 -45.69 13.80 -14.54
N ARG A 1010 -45.21 12.96 -15.47
CA ARG A 1010 -45.99 12.38 -16.57
C ARG A 1010 -46.68 11.09 -16.10
N GLY A 1011 -46.04 10.38 -15.18
CA GLY A 1011 -46.48 9.12 -14.56
C GLY A 1011 -45.55 7.94 -14.84
N ASP A 1012 -44.41 8.18 -15.49
CA ASP A 1012 -43.59 7.11 -16.06
C ASP A 1012 -42.63 6.52 -15.01
N LEU A 1013 -42.80 5.23 -14.71
CA LEU A 1013 -41.97 4.48 -13.76
C LEU A 1013 -40.82 3.78 -14.49
N ARG A 1014 -39.56 4.04 -14.09
CA ARG A 1014 -38.36 3.49 -14.77
C ARG A 1014 -37.37 2.91 -13.76
N VAL A 1015 -36.71 1.80 -14.10
CA VAL A 1015 -35.72 1.14 -13.23
C VAL A 1015 -34.31 1.28 -13.81
N HIS A 1016 -33.38 1.79 -13.00
CA HIS A 1016 -32.00 2.10 -13.37
C HIS A 1016 -31.02 1.20 -12.62
N ARG A 1017 -29.85 0.97 -13.23
CA ARG A 1017 -28.69 0.31 -12.60
C ARG A 1017 -27.76 1.38 -12.05
N GLY A 1018 -27.65 1.47 -10.73
CA GLY A 1018 -27.15 2.64 -10.02
C GLY A 1018 -28.20 3.75 -9.89
N ASP A 1019 -27.76 4.96 -9.55
CA ASP A 1019 -28.58 6.17 -9.62
C ASP A 1019 -28.83 6.58 -11.09
N PRO A 1020 -29.88 7.36 -11.40
CA PRO A 1020 -30.07 7.94 -12.72
C PRO A 1020 -28.84 8.78 -13.13
N PRO A 1021 -28.38 8.71 -14.40
CA PRO A 1021 -27.22 9.48 -14.84
C PRO A 1021 -27.53 10.98 -14.89
N PHE A 1022 -26.54 11.82 -14.61
CA PHE A 1022 -26.68 13.28 -14.75
C PHE A 1022 -26.81 13.71 -16.23
N ARG A 1023 -27.41 14.89 -16.47
CA ARG A 1023 -27.39 15.59 -17.77
C ARG A 1023 -25.96 16.05 -18.05
N ALA A 1024 -25.18 15.20 -18.74
CA ALA A 1024 -23.79 15.46 -19.07
C ALA A 1024 -23.63 16.74 -19.91
N ALA A 1025 -22.73 17.62 -19.48
CA ALA A 1025 -22.27 18.78 -20.24
C ALA A 1025 -21.16 18.40 -21.22
N SER A 1026 -21.07 19.11 -22.35
CA SER A 1026 -20.03 18.96 -23.38
C SER A 1026 -18.70 19.65 -23.05
N GLY A 1027 -18.71 20.64 -22.15
CA GLY A 1027 -17.54 21.42 -21.74
C GLY A 1027 -17.87 22.39 -20.60
N LEU A 1028 -16.86 23.08 -20.06
CA LEU A 1028 -17.02 24.06 -18.98
C LEU A 1028 -17.97 25.19 -19.39
N ARG A 1029 -17.93 25.60 -20.66
CA ARG A 1029 -18.84 26.61 -21.23
C ARG A 1029 -20.33 26.24 -21.11
N GLU A 1030 -20.69 24.97 -21.18
CA GLU A 1030 -22.09 24.55 -21.06
C GLU A 1030 -22.55 24.59 -19.60
N VAL A 1031 -21.70 24.16 -18.65
CA VAL A 1031 -21.98 24.25 -17.20
C VAL A 1031 -22.25 25.69 -16.76
N GLU A 1032 -21.46 26.65 -17.23
CA GLU A 1032 -21.66 28.07 -16.93
C GLU A 1032 -23.02 28.58 -17.45
N ARG A 1033 -23.49 28.07 -18.58
CA ARG A 1033 -24.67 28.60 -19.31
C ARG A 1033 -25.98 27.91 -18.97
N VAL A 1034 -25.94 26.61 -18.73
CA VAL A 1034 -27.12 25.73 -18.61
C VAL A 1034 -27.13 25.11 -17.21
N PRO A 1035 -27.87 25.71 -16.25
CA PRO A 1035 -28.02 25.17 -14.90
C PRO A 1035 -28.41 23.69 -14.89
N GLY A 1036 -27.92 22.96 -13.89
CA GLY A 1036 -28.17 21.53 -13.74
C GLY A 1036 -27.44 20.61 -14.74
N THR A 1037 -26.71 21.14 -15.73
CA THR A 1037 -25.77 20.31 -16.50
C THR A 1037 -24.53 19.99 -15.68
N VAL A 1038 -23.96 18.79 -15.87
CA VAL A 1038 -22.83 18.28 -15.09
C VAL A 1038 -21.66 17.93 -16.02
N PHE A 1039 -20.52 18.60 -15.85
CA PHE A 1039 -19.27 18.23 -16.51
C PHE A 1039 -18.41 17.34 -15.60
N ARG A 1040 -17.76 16.31 -16.17
CA ARG A 1040 -16.88 15.39 -15.45
C ARG A 1040 -15.44 15.60 -15.92
N ALA A 1041 -14.61 16.24 -15.09
CA ALA A 1041 -13.20 16.48 -15.39
C ALA A 1041 -12.29 15.60 -14.53
N HIS A 1042 -11.24 15.03 -15.12
CA HIS A 1042 -10.16 14.39 -14.35
C HIS A 1042 -9.41 15.45 -13.53
N MET A 1043 -9.09 15.14 -12.27
CA MET A 1043 -8.38 16.05 -11.37
C MET A 1043 -6.87 15.90 -11.52
N PHE A 1044 -6.12 17.00 -11.41
CA PHE A 1044 -4.66 16.97 -11.49
C PHE A 1044 -4.07 16.34 -10.22
N SER A 1045 -3.06 15.47 -10.35
CA SER A 1045 -2.38 14.90 -9.19
C SER A 1045 -1.73 16.01 -8.35
N GLY A 1046 -1.82 15.89 -7.03
CA GLY A 1046 -1.11 16.76 -6.10
C GLY A 1046 0.40 16.52 -6.12
N ASP A 1047 1.13 17.49 -5.58
CA ASP A 1047 2.56 17.39 -5.33
C ASP A 1047 2.88 16.43 -4.17
N LEU A 1048 4.11 15.90 -4.17
CA LEU A 1048 4.61 15.00 -3.14
C LEU A 1048 4.93 15.77 -1.85
N ASP A 1049 4.61 15.18 -0.68
CA ASP A 1049 5.18 15.54 0.63
C ASP A 1049 6.66 15.10 0.67
N TYR A 1050 7.49 15.74 -0.16
CA TYR A 1050 8.93 15.56 -0.24
C TYR A 1050 9.65 16.67 0.53
N ARG A 1051 10.46 16.26 1.50
CA ARG A 1051 11.26 17.11 2.37
C ARG A 1051 12.72 16.80 2.10
N GLU A 1052 13.42 17.76 1.52
CA GLU A 1052 14.82 17.54 1.08
C GLU A 1052 15.74 17.17 2.25
N ALA A 1053 15.49 17.72 3.44
CA ALA A 1053 16.22 17.41 4.67
C ALA A 1053 15.97 15.99 5.24
N TYR A 1054 15.14 15.17 4.58
CA TYR A 1054 14.93 13.75 4.88
C TYR A 1054 15.49 12.82 3.76
N ASP A 1055 15.92 13.36 2.61
CA ASP A 1055 16.60 12.59 1.55
C ASP A 1055 18.13 12.68 1.76
N PRO A 1056 18.78 11.61 2.27
CA PRO A 1056 20.22 11.64 2.55
C PRO A 1056 21.07 11.90 1.30
N PHE A 1057 20.58 11.54 0.11
CA PHE A 1057 21.30 11.65 -1.16
C PHE A 1057 20.99 12.96 -1.90
N ALA A 1058 20.30 13.93 -1.28
CA ALA A 1058 20.00 15.23 -1.87
C ALA A 1058 21.21 16.20 -1.86
N GLY A 1059 22.30 15.85 -1.16
CA GLY A 1059 23.52 16.67 -1.10
C GLY A 1059 23.50 17.83 -0.12
N VAL A 1060 22.46 17.89 0.72
CA VAL A 1060 22.22 18.93 1.75
C VAL A 1060 22.64 18.51 3.17
N HIS A 1061 23.34 17.38 3.32
CA HIS A 1061 23.67 16.75 4.61
C HIS A 1061 25.15 16.69 4.97
#